data_AF-A0A7V8GA92-F1
#
_entry.id   AF-A0A7V8GA92-F1
#
_cell.length_a   1.000
_cell.length_b   1.000
_cell.length_c   1.000
_cell.angle_alpha   90.00
_cell.angle_beta   90.00
_cell.angle_gamma   90.00
#
_symmetry.space_group_name_H-M   'P 1'
#
loop_
_entity.id
_entity.type
_entity.pdbx_description
1 polymer ?
#
loop_
_entity_poly.entity_id
_entity_poly.type
_entity_poly.pdbx_seq_one_letter_code
_entity_poly.pdbx_strand_id
1 'polypeptide(L)'
;MKKNKRMPRGASLLGASLALAAICGPALAQTVPVVWDPAKANLGIGTGAGTGVTGSNNQAIGEGAGSTVNGSGNQAIGQNAGNNVTGPTNQAIGQGAGNNVTGTSDISIGLGAGNNVSTNWNLAIGNNAGTNVSGGNANVGIGFESGQNVKGGWNQSIGRSAGDNVTGDHNNATGFHAGSGVTGSDNNATGTNAGMTVTGSNNNAMGNGAGNKVTGSDNTGIGTNAGSNVTGSNNVSLGEGAGNNVGTNWNLAIGEGAGSNVSGKNANQAIGYYAGTNVNGGWNQTMGRSSGQNVTGDYNNSTGYAAGSNVTGSRNDATGQNAGQNVTGNDNEAYGTGAGSNVKGNGNQAYGTGAGNNVNGSNNLSMGQGSGAGVTGVGNQASGMQAGAGVSGNNNIATGQAAGGGVQGSNNVASGTMAGQAVSGNSNLAQGNSAGQHVRGNDNIAIGSGSGAYVSANQTASIGAGARASADNSLAIGTNAQAFEDSGVAIGNGAVVNHANSVALGAGSATTRGALNNYTAIGMAGVQSSMGEVALGNRQITGVAPGSAPTDATNVGQVQGMVKEGVSQANAYTDTVATQGLPVGKAYTDLTAARLQSQIDDTARRAYAGIASVAAMEAAPMVPGKISYAVGLGNYRSESAIGGSLRHTSQDGRYSVTLGVGASSSGVVTRVALTGVFD
;
A
#
# COMPACT_ATOMS: atom_id res chain seq x y z
N MET A 1 -2.13 73.47 25.69
CA MET A 1 -2.20 74.78 26.37
C MET A 1 -0.79 75.32 26.63
N LYS A 2 -0.35 76.30 25.83
CA LYS A 2 0.62 77.35 26.17
C LYS A 2 0.42 78.45 25.13
N LYS A 3 -0.18 79.56 25.55
CA LYS A 3 -0.50 80.73 24.71
C LYS A 3 0.80 81.49 24.42
N ASN A 4 1.11 81.74 23.15
CA ASN A 4 2.00 82.82 22.76
C ASN A 4 1.37 83.68 21.65
N LYS A 5 1.54 84.98 21.83
CA LYS A 5 0.83 86.10 21.21
C LYS A 5 1.08 86.18 19.70
N ARG A 6 0.01 86.51 18.96
CA ARG A 6 0.07 87.07 17.60
C ARG A 6 0.70 88.46 17.62
N MET A 7 1.54 88.75 16.62
CA MET A 7 1.73 90.10 16.08
C MET A 7 1.86 90.00 14.53
N PRO A 8 1.10 90.81 13.77
CA PRO A 8 1.30 91.04 12.34
C PRO A 8 1.93 92.42 12.09
N ARG A 9 2.67 92.58 10.98
CA ARG A 9 3.02 93.81 10.23
C ARG A 9 4.08 93.40 9.17
N GLY A 10 3.99 93.66 7.87
CA GLY A 10 3.32 94.75 7.16
C GLY A 10 4.27 95.93 6.96
N ALA A 11 5.00 95.92 5.84
CA ALA A 11 5.66 97.02 5.12
C ALA A 11 6.71 97.91 5.84
N SER A 12 7.97 97.84 5.39
CA SER A 12 8.73 98.96 4.80
C SER A 12 10.23 98.62 4.73
N LEU A 13 10.76 98.46 3.52
CA LEU A 13 12.20 98.42 3.24
C LEU A 13 12.43 99.14 1.90
N LEU A 14 12.17 100.45 1.91
CA LEU A 14 12.81 101.41 1.00
C LEU A 14 13.73 102.27 1.89
N GLY A 15 15.04 102.12 1.73
CA GLY A 15 16.00 102.95 2.45
C GLY A 15 17.28 102.24 2.89
N ALA A 16 17.97 101.53 1.99
CA ALA A 16 19.34 101.08 2.25
C ALA A 16 20.11 100.83 0.94
N SER A 17 20.39 101.89 0.18
CA SER A 17 21.42 101.87 -0.88
C SER A 17 21.72 103.30 -1.36
N LEU A 18 22.10 104.18 -0.43
CA LEU A 18 22.77 105.44 -0.76
C LEU A 18 23.63 105.92 0.42
N ALA A 19 24.52 105.06 0.93
CA ALA A 19 25.46 105.44 1.99
C ALA A 19 26.70 104.53 2.04
N LEU A 20 27.33 104.21 0.90
CA LEU A 20 28.63 103.51 0.91
C LEU A 20 29.54 103.91 -0.27
N ALA A 21 29.61 105.19 -0.59
CA ALA A 21 30.53 105.73 -1.62
C ALA A 21 31.40 106.90 -1.12
N ALA A 22 31.52 107.12 0.19
CA ALA A 22 32.23 108.29 0.74
C ALA A 22 33.53 107.98 1.51
N ILE A 23 34.04 106.74 1.53
CA ILE A 23 35.28 106.40 2.24
C ILE A 23 36.08 105.29 1.53
N CYS A 24 36.63 105.56 0.33
CA CYS A 24 37.80 104.83 -0.19
C CYS A 24 38.43 105.57 -1.37
N GLY A 25 39.77 105.69 -1.35
CA GLY A 25 40.57 106.43 -2.33
C GLY A 25 40.67 105.78 -3.72
N PRO A 26 41.27 106.47 -4.71
CA PRO A 26 41.21 106.12 -6.11
C PRO A 26 42.23 105.03 -6.45
N ALA A 27 41.88 103.78 -6.16
CA ALA A 27 42.54 102.61 -6.72
C ALA A 27 41.44 101.69 -7.24
N LEU A 28 41.18 101.76 -8.55
CA LEU A 28 40.40 100.79 -9.32
C LEU A 28 39.09 100.34 -8.63
N ALA A 29 38.29 101.29 -8.16
CA ALA A 29 36.91 101.01 -7.78
C ALA A 29 36.15 100.66 -9.07
N GLN A 30 36.13 99.37 -9.43
CA GLN A 30 35.15 98.86 -10.38
C GLN A 30 33.77 99.22 -9.82
N THR A 31 33.17 100.27 -10.37
CA THR A 31 31.80 100.64 -10.05
C THR A 31 30.94 99.50 -10.54
N VAL A 32 30.39 98.71 -9.61
CA VAL A 32 29.38 97.70 -9.95
C VAL A 32 28.17 98.48 -10.51
N PRO A 33 27.82 98.32 -11.80
CA PRO A 33 26.77 99.12 -12.39
C PRO A 33 25.43 98.74 -11.77
N VAL A 34 24.64 99.76 -11.42
CA VAL A 34 23.28 99.60 -10.89
C VAL A 34 22.30 100.19 -11.90
N VAL A 35 21.35 99.38 -12.35
CA VAL A 35 20.26 99.76 -13.24
C VAL A 35 18.97 99.71 -12.44
N TRP A 36 18.28 100.85 -12.33
CA TRP A 36 17.00 100.95 -11.63
C TRP A 36 15.98 101.61 -12.55
N ASP A 37 14.90 100.88 -12.87
CA ASP A 37 13.72 101.43 -13.54
C ASP A 37 12.61 101.63 -12.49
N PRO A 38 12.42 102.85 -11.97
CA PRO A 38 11.41 103.12 -10.95
C PRO A 38 9.97 102.95 -11.45
N ALA A 39 9.70 103.10 -12.76
CA ALA A 39 8.34 103.01 -13.29
C ALA A 39 7.85 101.57 -13.33
N LYS A 40 8.75 100.63 -13.60
CA LYS A 40 8.47 99.18 -13.58
C LYS A 40 8.95 98.49 -12.30
N ALA A 41 9.61 99.21 -11.40
CA ALA A 41 10.25 98.69 -10.19
C ALA A 41 11.24 97.54 -10.46
N ASN A 42 12.05 97.65 -11.52
CA ASN A 42 13.09 96.67 -11.85
C ASN A 42 14.45 97.11 -11.32
N LEU A 43 15.15 96.23 -10.60
CA LEU A 43 16.49 96.44 -10.06
C LEU A 43 17.49 95.46 -10.70
N GLY A 44 18.56 95.99 -11.27
CA GLY A 44 19.73 95.24 -11.75
C GLY A 44 21.01 95.75 -11.07
N ILE A 45 21.85 94.85 -10.56
CA ILE A 45 23.14 95.16 -9.93
C ILE A 45 24.20 94.24 -10.52
N GLY A 46 25.15 94.78 -11.28
CA GLY A 46 26.18 94.02 -12.00
C GLY A 46 26.17 94.28 -13.50
N THR A 47 27.31 94.03 -14.16
CA THR A 47 27.46 94.26 -15.61
C THR A 47 26.45 93.43 -16.38
N GLY A 48 25.60 94.07 -17.19
CA GLY A 48 24.56 93.38 -17.97
C GLY A 48 23.35 92.88 -17.17
N ALA A 49 23.30 93.12 -15.85
CA ALA A 49 22.19 92.70 -15.00
C ALA A 49 20.90 93.46 -15.32
N GLY A 50 19.77 92.74 -15.42
CA GLY A 50 18.46 93.34 -15.68
C GLY A 50 18.35 94.04 -17.04
N THR A 51 19.17 93.66 -18.02
CA THR A 51 19.11 94.17 -19.39
C THR A 51 18.03 93.45 -20.20
N GLY A 52 17.36 94.13 -21.13
CA GLY A 52 16.31 93.52 -21.97
C GLY A 52 15.06 93.10 -21.19
N VAL A 53 14.77 93.74 -20.06
CA VAL A 53 13.62 93.42 -19.19
C VAL A 53 12.38 94.20 -19.66
N THR A 54 11.31 93.50 -20.03
CA THR A 54 10.04 94.15 -20.40
C THR A 54 9.00 94.13 -19.28
N GLY A 55 9.04 93.12 -18.41
CA GLY A 55 8.15 92.98 -17.25
C GLY A 55 8.45 93.94 -16.09
N SER A 56 7.75 93.76 -14.97
CA SER A 56 7.84 94.64 -13.79
C SER A 56 8.25 93.89 -12.52
N ASN A 57 8.72 94.61 -11.50
CA ASN A 57 9.10 94.09 -10.18
C ASN A 57 10.22 93.02 -10.20
N ASN A 58 11.15 93.08 -11.16
CA ASN A 58 12.25 92.12 -11.27
C ASN A 58 13.48 92.57 -10.47
N GLN A 59 14.20 91.62 -9.86
CA GLN A 59 15.44 91.85 -9.11
C GLN A 59 16.56 90.97 -9.68
N ALA A 60 17.67 91.57 -10.10
CA ALA A 60 18.80 90.87 -10.68
C ALA A 60 20.12 91.34 -10.05
N ILE A 61 20.94 90.42 -9.56
CA ILE A 61 22.21 90.71 -8.87
C ILE A 61 23.28 89.74 -9.37
N GLY A 62 24.31 90.24 -10.05
CA GLY A 62 25.38 89.45 -10.65
C GLY A 62 25.61 89.81 -12.11
N GLU A 63 26.80 89.51 -12.63
CA GLU A 63 27.11 89.73 -14.05
C GLU A 63 26.15 88.93 -14.94
N GLY A 64 25.47 89.63 -15.86
CA GLY A 64 24.52 89.07 -16.81
C GLY A 64 23.20 88.58 -16.19
N ALA A 65 23.00 88.69 -14.88
CA ALA A 65 21.81 88.15 -14.20
C ALA A 65 20.50 88.80 -14.69
N GLY A 66 19.44 88.02 -14.85
CA GLY A 66 18.12 88.53 -15.23
C GLY A 66 18.13 89.24 -16.60
N SER A 67 18.98 88.80 -17.52
CA SER A 67 19.00 89.35 -18.88
C SER A 67 17.88 88.75 -19.73
N THR A 68 17.19 89.58 -20.51
CA THR A 68 16.04 89.20 -21.35
C THR A 68 14.88 88.59 -20.54
N VAL A 69 14.30 89.37 -19.62
CA VAL A 69 13.19 88.93 -18.76
C VAL A 69 11.88 89.61 -19.18
N ASN A 70 10.96 88.82 -19.72
CA ASN A 70 9.64 89.31 -20.10
C ASN A 70 8.62 89.20 -18.95
N GLY A 71 8.84 88.25 -18.04
CA GLY A 71 8.00 88.03 -16.87
C GLY A 71 8.13 89.11 -15.80
N SER A 72 7.17 89.14 -14.88
CA SER A 72 7.17 90.07 -13.74
C SER A 72 7.46 89.35 -12.43
N GLY A 73 8.11 90.04 -11.48
CA GLY A 73 8.34 89.52 -10.12
C GLY A 73 9.46 88.49 -9.99
N ASN A 74 10.37 88.42 -10.96
CA ASN A 74 11.46 87.44 -10.96
C ASN A 74 12.66 87.91 -10.11
N GLN A 75 13.32 86.99 -9.43
CA GLN A 75 14.54 87.23 -8.64
C GLN A 75 15.69 86.40 -9.22
N ALA A 76 16.81 87.02 -9.56
CA ALA A 76 17.98 86.38 -10.13
C ALA A 76 19.24 86.83 -9.39
N ILE A 77 19.97 85.90 -8.77
CA ILE A 77 21.17 86.19 -7.97
C ILE A 77 22.28 85.22 -8.38
N GLY A 78 23.35 85.73 -8.98
CA GLY A 78 24.49 84.96 -9.47
C GLY A 78 24.84 85.29 -10.92
N GLN A 79 26.06 84.94 -11.33
CA GLN A 79 26.49 85.16 -12.72
C GLN A 79 25.57 84.42 -13.68
N ASN A 80 24.98 85.14 -14.64
CA ASN A 80 24.05 84.63 -15.64
C ASN A 80 22.84 83.87 -15.06
N ALA A 81 22.43 84.15 -13.83
CA ALA A 81 21.21 83.56 -13.25
C ALA A 81 19.96 84.19 -13.89
N GLY A 82 18.90 83.43 -14.11
CA GLY A 82 17.60 83.94 -14.56
C GLY A 82 17.63 84.56 -15.96
N ASN A 83 18.50 84.09 -16.85
CA ASN A 83 18.57 84.57 -18.24
C ASN A 83 17.45 83.98 -19.08
N ASN A 84 16.86 84.80 -19.95
CA ASN A 84 15.77 84.40 -20.85
C ASN A 84 14.56 83.81 -20.08
N VAL A 85 13.98 84.62 -19.19
CA VAL A 85 12.84 84.22 -18.34
C VAL A 85 11.57 84.92 -18.80
N THR A 86 10.59 84.17 -19.31
CA THR A 86 9.33 84.76 -19.80
C THR A 86 8.20 84.66 -18.79
N GLY A 87 8.20 83.63 -17.93
CA GLY A 87 7.17 83.47 -16.91
C GLY A 87 7.42 84.35 -15.68
N PRO A 88 6.36 84.66 -14.91
CA PRO A 88 6.46 85.49 -13.71
C PRO A 88 6.93 84.71 -12.47
N THR A 89 7.34 85.47 -11.45
CA THR A 89 7.55 85.03 -10.06
C THR A 89 8.58 83.92 -9.83
N ASN A 90 9.56 83.76 -10.72
CA ASN A 90 10.64 82.79 -10.60
C ASN A 90 11.79 83.29 -9.70
N GLN A 91 12.43 82.37 -8.98
CA GLN A 91 13.60 82.63 -8.15
C GLN A 91 14.79 81.80 -8.64
N ALA A 92 15.88 82.46 -9.00
CA ALA A 92 17.11 81.85 -9.49
C ALA A 92 18.30 82.32 -8.65
N ILE A 93 18.98 81.40 -7.96
CA ILE A 93 20.10 81.70 -7.07
C ILE A 93 21.26 80.74 -7.37
N GLY A 94 22.36 81.25 -7.90
CA GLY A 94 23.53 80.48 -8.29
C GLY A 94 23.96 80.78 -9.73
N GLN A 95 25.21 80.46 -10.06
CA GLN A 95 25.71 80.68 -11.42
C GLN A 95 24.86 79.91 -12.43
N GLY A 96 24.33 80.61 -13.42
CA GLY A 96 23.56 80.02 -14.51
C GLY A 96 22.28 79.30 -14.08
N ALA A 97 21.75 79.57 -12.88
CA ALA A 97 20.50 78.97 -12.39
C ALA A 97 19.28 79.59 -13.10
N GLY A 98 18.22 78.83 -13.34
CA GLY A 98 16.95 79.33 -13.86
C GLY A 98 17.03 79.96 -15.24
N ASN A 99 17.93 79.48 -16.11
CA ASN A 99 18.06 79.97 -17.49
C ASN A 99 17.06 79.30 -18.42
N ASN A 100 16.51 80.06 -19.38
CA ASN A 100 15.49 79.61 -20.33
C ASN A 100 14.23 79.08 -19.63
N VAL A 101 13.69 79.86 -18.69
CA VAL A 101 12.48 79.49 -17.94
C VAL A 101 11.27 80.20 -18.52
N THR A 102 10.33 79.41 -19.05
CA THR A 102 9.03 79.92 -19.51
C THR A 102 7.92 79.69 -18.48
N GLY A 103 8.19 78.83 -17.50
CA GLY A 103 7.34 78.51 -16.35
C GLY A 103 7.18 79.64 -15.33
N THR A 104 6.22 79.44 -14.43
CA THR A 104 5.83 80.39 -13.38
C THR A 104 6.14 79.84 -12.00
N SER A 105 6.61 80.71 -11.11
CA SER A 105 6.82 80.40 -9.68
C SER A 105 7.77 79.22 -9.43
N ASP A 106 8.80 79.09 -10.27
CA ASP A 106 9.87 78.10 -10.10
C ASP A 106 10.96 78.63 -9.15
N ILE A 107 11.54 77.74 -8.36
CA ILE A 107 12.65 78.04 -7.44
C ILE A 107 13.85 77.20 -7.88
N SER A 108 14.95 77.87 -8.24
CA SER A 108 16.18 77.27 -8.75
C SER A 108 17.38 77.74 -7.93
N ILE A 109 18.02 76.84 -7.19
CA ILE A 109 19.14 77.16 -6.28
C ILE A 109 20.32 76.21 -6.53
N GLY A 110 21.43 76.74 -7.05
CA GLY A 110 22.65 75.97 -7.35
C GLY A 110 23.20 76.24 -8.74
N LEU A 111 24.41 75.77 -9.02
CA LEU A 111 25.03 75.89 -10.35
C LEU A 111 24.16 75.20 -11.40
N GLY A 112 23.64 75.95 -12.36
CA GLY A 112 22.84 75.40 -13.48
C GLY A 112 21.48 74.79 -13.09
N ALA A 113 21.02 74.97 -11.85
CA ALA A 113 19.75 74.43 -11.38
C ALA A 113 18.56 75.03 -12.17
N GLY A 114 17.55 74.22 -12.49
CA GLY A 114 16.31 74.71 -13.11
C GLY A 114 16.47 75.30 -14.52
N ASN A 115 17.50 74.89 -15.26
CA ASN A 115 17.70 75.34 -16.64
C ASN A 115 16.76 74.61 -17.61
N ASN A 116 16.27 75.34 -18.63
CA ASN A 116 15.35 74.85 -19.66
C ASN A 116 14.05 74.28 -19.05
N VAL A 117 13.35 75.09 -18.25
CA VAL A 117 12.11 74.70 -17.58
C VAL A 117 10.92 75.39 -18.26
N SER A 118 9.93 74.58 -18.67
CA SER A 118 8.73 75.07 -19.36
C SER A 118 7.43 74.89 -18.57
N THR A 119 7.54 74.41 -17.34
CA THR A 119 6.41 74.06 -16.47
C THR A 119 6.44 74.89 -15.21
N ASN A 120 5.37 74.88 -14.42
CA ASN A 120 5.21 75.77 -13.27
C ASN A 120 5.47 75.07 -11.93
N TRP A 121 5.72 75.87 -10.88
CA TRP A 121 5.79 75.44 -9.48
C TRP A 121 6.89 74.42 -9.19
N ASN A 122 7.99 74.43 -9.93
CA ASN A 122 9.08 73.50 -9.73
C ASN A 122 10.06 73.99 -8.65
N LEU A 123 10.67 73.05 -7.93
CA LEU A 123 11.74 73.30 -6.96
C LEU A 123 13.00 72.53 -7.38
N ALA A 124 14.07 73.24 -7.70
CA ALA A 124 15.37 72.70 -8.05
C ALA A 124 16.44 73.21 -7.08
N ILE A 125 17.05 72.32 -6.29
CA ILE A 125 18.12 72.66 -5.34
C ILE A 125 19.31 71.71 -5.55
N GLY A 126 20.43 72.21 -6.06
CA GLY A 126 21.63 71.44 -6.30
C GLY A 126 22.27 71.73 -7.64
N ASN A 127 23.49 71.25 -7.84
CA ASN A 127 24.19 71.40 -9.11
C ASN A 127 23.44 70.64 -10.21
N ASN A 128 22.99 71.36 -11.23
CA ASN A 128 22.15 70.89 -12.33
C ASN A 128 20.88 70.14 -11.87
N ALA A 129 20.34 70.43 -10.68
CA ALA A 129 19.06 69.87 -10.29
C ALA A 129 17.93 70.42 -11.17
N GLY A 130 16.93 69.61 -11.51
CA GLY A 130 15.72 70.06 -12.21
C GLY A 130 15.96 70.68 -13.59
N THR A 131 17.00 70.25 -14.32
CA THR A 131 17.25 70.74 -15.68
C THR A 131 16.40 70.00 -16.71
N ASN A 132 16.05 70.67 -17.81
CA ASN A 132 15.25 70.13 -18.92
C ASN A 132 13.89 69.57 -18.47
N VAL A 133 13.15 70.34 -17.66
CA VAL A 133 11.82 69.94 -17.15
C VAL A 133 10.73 70.46 -18.08
N SER A 134 9.89 69.55 -18.57
CA SER A 134 8.82 69.84 -19.52
C SER A 134 7.58 68.97 -19.26
N GLY A 135 6.46 69.31 -19.90
CA GLY A 135 5.20 68.57 -19.72
C GLY A 135 4.42 69.03 -18.49
N GLY A 136 4.55 68.33 -17.36
CA GLY A 136 3.76 68.57 -16.14
C GLY A 136 4.44 69.49 -15.11
N ASN A 137 3.62 70.08 -14.24
CA ASN A 137 4.03 71.06 -13.22
C ASN A 137 4.44 70.39 -11.90
N ALA A 138 4.93 71.19 -10.95
CA ALA A 138 5.14 70.83 -9.55
C ALA A 138 6.17 69.71 -9.32
N ASN A 139 7.29 69.75 -10.02
CA ASN A 139 8.39 68.80 -9.81
C ASN A 139 9.38 69.32 -8.75
N VAL A 140 9.94 68.40 -7.94
CA VAL A 140 10.94 68.69 -6.91
C VAL A 140 12.20 67.90 -7.20
N GLY A 141 13.32 68.58 -7.44
CA GLY A 141 14.66 68.00 -7.57
C GLY A 141 15.61 68.59 -6.53
N ILE A 142 16.07 67.79 -5.58
CA ILE A 142 17.03 68.18 -4.54
C ILE A 142 18.23 67.24 -4.57
N GLY A 143 19.41 67.75 -4.93
CA GLY A 143 20.66 66.99 -5.04
C GLY A 143 21.42 67.24 -6.33
N PHE A 144 22.66 66.75 -6.42
CA PHE A 144 23.45 66.79 -7.65
C PHE A 144 22.74 66.01 -8.75
N GLU A 145 22.39 66.66 -9.86
CA GLU A 145 21.68 66.06 -11.02
C GLU A 145 20.33 65.41 -10.68
N SER A 146 19.69 65.81 -9.58
CA SER A 146 18.37 65.29 -9.19
C SER A 146 17.27 65.85 -10.09
N GLY A 147 16.33 65.01 -10.54
CA GLY A 147 15.18 65.45 -11.32
C GLY A 147 15.52 66.04 -12.69
N GLN A 148 16.62 65.61 -13.32
CA GLN A 148 16.97 66.04 -14.68
C GLN A 148 16.11 65.35 -15.74
N ASN A 149 15.88 66.01 -16.87
CA ASN A 149 15.20 65.47 -18.05
C ASN A 149 13.81 64.90 -17.73
N VAL A 150 13.04 65.61 -16.89
CA VAL A 150 11.70 65.19 -16.48
C VAL A 150 10.66 65.63 -17.51
N LYS A 151 9.84 64.67 -17.94
CA LYS A 151 8.66 64.84 -18.81
C LYS A 151 7.42 64.37 -18.08
N GLY A 152 6.82 65.25 -17.29
CA GLY A 152 5.70 64.93 -16.41
C GLY A 152 5.66 65.86 -15.21
N GLY A 153 4.67 65.67 -14.33
CA GLY A 153 4.40 66.52 -13.18
C GLY A 153 4.37 65.77 -11.87
N TRP A 154 4.45 66.52 -10.77
CA TRP A 154 4.35 66.01 -9.40
C TRP A 154 5.43 64.97 -9.03
N ASN A 155 6.58 64.98 -9.72
CA ASN A 155 7.68 64.08 -9.40
C ASN A 155 8.54 64.66 -8.27
N GLN A 156 8.90 63.83 -7.29
CA GLN A 156 9.78 64.20 -6.18
C GLN A 156 11.08 63.42 -6.28
N SER A 157 12.22 64.11 -6.26
CA SER A 157 13.54 63.52 -6.48
C SER A 157 14.53 64.10 -5.46
N ILE A 158 15.02 63.25 -4.56
CA ILE A 158 15.88 63.65 -3.45
C ILE A 158 17.11 62.73 -3.40
N GLY A 159 18.28 63.26 -3.73
CA GLY A 159 19.52 62.50 -3.77
C GLY A 159 20.32 62.78 -5.04
N ARG A 160 21.54 62.23 -5.11
CA ARG A 160 22.37 62.37 -6.29
C ARG A 160 21.82 61.51 -7.43
N SER A 161 21.51 62.14 -8.56
CA SER A 161 20.94 61.51 -9.76
C SER A 161 19.63 60.77 -9.46
N ALA A 162 18.87 61.20 -8.44
CA ALA A 162 17.55 60.65 -8.16
C ALA A 162 16.55 61.18 -9.19
N GLY A 163 15.65 60.33 -9.68
CA GLY A 163 14.57 60.73 -10.60
C GLY A 163 15.05 61.44 -11.86
N ASP A 164 16.26 61.14 -12.34
CA ASP A 164 16.72 61.62 -13.63
C ASP A 164 16.12 60.77 -14.77
N ASN A 165 15.88 61.40 -15.93
CA ASN A 165 15.28 60.77 -17.10
C ASN A 165 13.90 60.15 -16.83
N VAL A 166 13.03 60.89 -16.12
CA VAL A 166 11.66 60.46 -15.81
C VAL A 166 10.69 60.94 -16.88
N THR A 167 9.88 60.02 -17.42
CA THR A 167 8.69 60.32 -18.22
C THR A 167 7.46 59.74 -17.52
N GLY A 168 6.59 60.61 -16.99
CA GLY A 168 5.43 60.22 -16.18
C GLY A 168 5.24 61.10 -14.95
N ASP A 169 4.16 60.85 -14.23
CA ASP A 169 3.70 61.71 -13.14
C ASP A 169 3.80 61.02 -11.75
N HIS A 170 3.83 61.80 -10.68
CA HIS A 170 3.74 61.32 -9.29
C HIS A 170 4.80 60.29 -8.87
N ASN A 171 6.00 60.33 -9.48
CA ASN A 171 7.09 59.45 -9.07
C ASN A 171 7.86 60.03 -7.89
N ASN A 172 8.09 59.23 -6.84
CA ASN A 172 8.87 59.61 -5.65
C ASN A 172 10.19 58.83 -5.62
N ALA A 173 11.31 59.53 -5.70
CA ALA A 173 12.65 58.98 -5.75
C ALA A 173 13.52 59.55 -4.62
N THR A 174 14.00 58.71 -3.71
CA THR A 174 14.91 59.10 -2.62
C THR A 174 16.13 58.19 -2.53
N GLY A 175 17.32 58.69 -2.82
CA GLY A 175 18.57 57.92 -2.79
C GLY A 175 19.50 58.20 -3.95
N PHE A 176 20.64 57.50 -4.01
CA PHE A 176 21.54 57.56 -5.16
C PHE A 176 20.98 56.74 -6.32
N HIS A 177 20.73 57.38 -7.48
CA HIS A 177 20.08 56.76 -8.65
C HIS A 177 18.72 56.11 -8.38
N ALA A 178 18.03 56.51 -7.31
CA ALA A 178 16.67 56.05 -7.05
C ALA A 178 15.74 56.59 -8.15
N GLY A 179 14.85 55.76 -8.70
CA GLY A 179 13.88 56.19 -9.71
C GLY A 179 14.50 56.77 -10.98
N SER A 180 15.76 56.43 -11.28
CA SER A 180 16.44 56.85 -12.51
C SER A 180 15.89 56.08 -13.71
N GLY A 181 15.65 56.76 -14.84
CA GLY A 181 15.20 56.11 -16.08
C GLY A 181 13.78 55.54 -16.00
N VAL A 182 12.87 56.23 -15.32
CA VAL A 182 11.47 55.79 -15.17
C VAL A 182 10.64 56.27 -16.37
N THR A 183 9.90 55.37 -17.00
CA THR A 183 8.86 55.65 -17.99
C THR A 183 7.54 55.08 -17.47
N GLY A 184 6.82 55.85 -16.66
CA GLY A 184 5.63 55.40 -15.95
C GLY A 184 5.27 56.35 -14.81
N SER A 185 4.09 56.18 -14.23
CA SER A 185 3.59 57.04 -13.16
C SER A 185 3.48 56.31 -11.82
N ASP A 186 3.37 57.08 -10.75
CA ASP A 186 3.04 56.60 -9.40
C ASP A 186 4.07 55.58 -8.83
N ASN A 187 5.33 55.68 -9.23
CA ASN A 187 6.39 54.80 -8.73
C ASN A 187 7.09 55.40 -7.50
N ASN A 188 7.26 54.59 -6.45
CA ASN A 188 7.99 54.96 -5.23
C ASN A 188 9.32 54.19 -5.16
N ALA A 189 10.43 54.90 -5.15
CA ALA A 189 11.78 54.36 -5.10
C ALA A 189 12.57 54.96 -3.94
N THR A 190 12.98 54.14 -2.97
CA THR A 190 13.78 54.57 -1.81
C THR A 190 14.98 53.64 -1.60
N GLY A 191 16.19 54.19 -1.72
CA GLY A 191 17.45 53.46 -1.58
C GLY A 191 18.36 53.60 -2.80
N THR A 192 19.58 53.08 -2.68
CA THR A 192 20.55 53.09 -3.79
C THR A 192 20.08 52.20 -4.94
N ASN A 193 19.97 52.77 -6.15
CA ASN A 193 19.53 52.08 -7.36
C ASN A 193 18.14 51.42 -7.25
N ALA A 194 17.31 51.86 -6.30
CA ALA A 194 15.93 51.39 -6.16
C ALA A 194 15.08 51.92 -7.32
N GLY A 195 14.25 51.10 -7.96
CA GLY A 195 13.38 51.56 -9.06
C GLY A 195 14.16 52.13 -10.25
N MET A 196 15.37 51.64 -10.53
CA MET A 196 16.26 52.16 -11.57
C MET A 196 16.04 51.45 -12.91
N THR A 197 15.42 52.11 -13.89
CA THR A 197 14.94 51.54 -15.17
C THR A 197 13.59 50.84 -15.02
N VAL A 198 12.56 51.63 -14.72
CA VAL A 198 11.18 51.16 -14.58
C VAL A 198 10.35 51.65 -15.76
N THR A 199 9.63 50.76 -16.44
CA THR A 199 8.68 51.15 -17.52
C THR A 199 7.21 50.90 -17.15
N GLY A 200 6.96 50.27 -15.99
CA GLY A 200 5.63 50.13 -15.43
C GLY A 200 5.22 51.29 -14.53
N SER A 201 3.99 51.23 -14.04
CA SER A 201 3.43 52.20 -13.08
C SER A 201 3.09 51.54 -11.74
N ASN A 202 2.85 52.35 -10.71
CA ASN A 202 2.46 51.90 -9.36
C ASN A 202 3.48 50.94 -8.70
N ASN A 203 4.76 51.04 -9.02
CA ASN A 203 5.77 50.16 -8.41
C ASN A 203 6.35 50.75 -7.13
N ASN A 204 6.47 49.94 -6.08
CA ASN A 204 7.09 50.30 -4.81
C ASN A 204 8.42 49.55 -4.66
N ALA A 205 9.53 50.28 -4.62
CA ALA A 205 10.88 49.76 -4.49
C ALA A 205 11.58 50.38 -3.27
N MET A 206 11.90 49.56 -2.26
CA MET A 206 12.57 50.01 -1.04
C MET A 206 13.76 49.11 -0.70
N GLY A 207 14.97 49.65 -0.75
CA GLY A 207 16.21 48.92 -0.48
C GLY A 207 17.26 49.08 -1.59
N ASN A 208 18.48 48.61 -1.34
CA ASN A 208 19.54 48.66 -2.34
C ASN A 208 19.22 47.72 -3.51
N GLY A 209 19.08 48.26 -4.72
CA GLY A 209 18.75 47.49 -5.92
C GLY A 209 17.34 46.89 -5.96
N ALA A 210 16.45 47.25 -5.01
CA ALA A 210 15.06 46.81 -5.02
C ALA A 210 14.34 47.32 -6.28
N GLY A 211 13.57 46.46 -6.94
CA GLY A 211 12.79 46.87 -8.12
C GLY A 211 13.62 47.55 -9.21
N ASN A 212 14.90 47.18 -9.37
CA ASN A 212 15.82 47.85 -10.30
C ASN A 212 15.23 47.85 -11.73
N LYS A 213 15.17 46.69 -12.38
CA LYS A 213 14.65 46.53 -13.74
C LYS A 213 13.23 45.99 -13.68
N VAL A 214 12.25 46.88 -13.79
CA VAL A 214 10.83 46.51 -13.70
C VAL A 214 10.07 47.01 -14.93
N THR A 215 9.50 46.09 -15.72
CA THR A 215 8.64 46.46 -16.85
C THR A 215 7.15 46.32 -16.55
N GLY A 216 6.78 45.47 -15.59
CA GLY A 216 5.40 45.33 -15.16
C GLY A 216 4.97 46.43 -14.19
N SER A 217 3.67 46.47 -13.93
CA SER A 217 3.05 47.44 -13.01
C SER A 217 2.65 46.79 -11.69
N ASP A 218 2.35 47.63 -10.69
CA ASP A 218 1.79 47.21 -9.40
C ASP A 218 2.70 46.23 -8.63
N ASN A 219 4.01 46.33 -8.80
CA ASN A 219 4.97 45.48 -8.10
C ASN A 219 5.47 46.13 -6.80
N THR A 220 5.69 45.33 -5.76
CA THR A 220 6.28 45.77 -4.50
C THR A 220 7.55 44.96 -4.22
N GLY A 221 8.71 45.61 -4.20
CA GLY A 221 10.00 45.04 -3.83
C GLY A 221 10.58 45.75 -2.59
N ILE A 222 10.76 45.02 -1.49
CA ILE A 222 11.29 45.54 -0.24
C ILE A 222 12.44 44.65 0.25
N GLY A 223 13.65 45.19 0.33
CA GLY A 223 14.88 44.48 0.69
C GLY A 223 15.97 44.62 -0.37
N THR A 224 17.19 44.20 -0.04
CA THR A 224 18.32 44.24 -0.97
C THR A 224 18.01 43.34 -2.18
N ASN A 225 18.03 43.90 -3.40
CA ASN A 225 17.73 43.21 -4.65
C ASN A 225 16.36 42.50 -4.71
N ALA A 226 15.41 42.87 -3.85
CA ALA A 226 14.04 42.34 -3.88
C ALA A 226 13.34 42.78 -5.17
N GLY A 227 12.77 41.84 -5.93
CA GLY A 227 12.08 42.15 -7.19
C GLY A 227 12.96 42.87 -8.22
N SER A 228 14.27 42.62 -8.23
CA SER A 228 15.23 43.43 -9.02
C SER A 228 15.12 43.27 -10.55
N ASN A 229 14.58 42.16 -11.03
CA ASN A 229 14.34 41.91 -12.45
C ASN A 229 12.94 41.31 -12.62
N VAL A 230 11.94 42.15 -12.88
CA VAL A 230 10.53 41.75 -12.90
C VAL A 230 9.87 42.25 -14.18
N THR A 231 9.45 41.32 -15.03
CA THR A 231 8.71 41.68 -16.25
C THR A 231 7.21 41.60 -16.07
N GLY A 232 6.73 40.78 -15.13
CA GLY A 232 5.32 40.64 -14.79
C GLY A 232 4.80 41.72 -13.85
N SER A 233 3.48 41.75 -13.65
CA SER A 233 2.77 42.72 -12.83
C SER A 233 2.20 42.09 -11.55
N ASN A 234 1.84 42.93 -10.58
CA ASN A 234 1.18 42.52 -9.33
C ASN A 234 2.01 41.54 -8.48
N ASN A 235 3.34 41.68 -8.47
CA ASN A 235 4.21 40.82 -7.67
C ASN A 235 4.60 41.50 -6.35
N VAL A 236 4.67 40.72 -5.27
CA VAL A 236 5.13 41.17 -3.95
C VAL A 236 6.38 40.40 -3.56
N SER A 237 7.47 41.11 -3.29
CA SER A 237 8.78 40.57 -2.96
C SER A 237 9.32 41.25 -1.70
N LEU A 238 9.47 40.50 -0.61
CA LEU A 238 9.90 40.99 0.69
C LEU A 238 11.06 40.14 1.23
N GLY A 239 12.25 40.73 1.31
CA GLY A 239 13.47 40.05 1.77
C GLY A 239 14.64 40.20 0.79
N GLU A 240 15.84 39.90 1.24
CA GLU A 240 17.03 39.95 0.40
C GLU A 240 16.93 38.94 -0.76
N GLY A 241 17.01 39.42 -2.00
CA GLY A 241 16.90 38.59 -3.21
C GLY A 241 15.54 37.92 -3.42
N ALA A 242 14.52 38.25 -2.62
CA ALA A 242 13.16 37.74 -2.79
C ALA A 242 12.60 38.16 -4.15
N GLY A 243 11.95 37.26 -4.88
CA GLY A 243 11.36 37.56 -6.18
C GLY A 243 12.38 38.09 -7.21
N ASN A 244 13.66 37.77 -7.05
CA ASN A 244 14.66 38.13 -8.04
C ASN A 244 14.44 37.29 -9.29
N ASN A 245 14.32 37.95 -10.46
CA ASN A 245 14.08 37.33 -11.76
C ASN A 245 12.69 36.65 -11.86
N VAL A 246 11.64 37.46 -11.96
CA VAL A 246 10.24 37.00 -12.05
C VAL A 246 9.64 37.43 -13.38
N GLY A 247 9.30 36.43 -14.20
CA GLY A 247 8.72 36.62 -15.53
C GLY A 247 7.19 36.69 -15.57
N THR A 248 6.52 36.41 -14.44
CA THR A 248 5.08 36.14 -14.38
C THR A 248 4.35 37.07 -13.40
N ASN A 249 3.02 36.98 -13.36
CA ASN A 249 2.18 37.89 -12.57
C ASN A 249 1.72 37.28 -11.24
N TRP A 250 1.26 38.12 -10.32
CA TRP A 250 0.56 37.74 -9.09
C TRP A 250 1.37 36.88 -8.11
N ASN A 251 2.70 36.94 -8.16
CA ASN A 251 3.56 36.14 -7.29
C ASN A 251 3.77 36.80 -5.92
N LEU A 252 3.86 35.99 -4.87
CA LEU A 252 4.23 36.41 -3.52
C LEU A 252 5.53 35.73 -3.11
N ALA A 253 6.55 36.51 -2.78
CA ALA A 253 7.84 36.04 -2.28
C ALA A 253 8.17 36.72 -0.95
N ILE A 254 8.28 35.97 0.12
CA ILE A 254 8.62 36.48 1.47
C ILE A 254 9.75 35.64 2.06
N GLY A 255 10.89 36.26 2.35
CA GLY A 255 12.08 35.63 2.90
C GLY A 255 13.30 35.76 1.97
N GLU A 256 14.50 35.55 2.50
CA GLU A 256 15.73 35.62 1.71
C GLU A 256 15.70 34.59 0.57
N GLY A 257 15.92 35.06 -0.66
CA GLY A 257 15.95 34.27 -1.88
C GLY A 257 14.62 33.61 -2.27
N ALA A 258 13.53 33.82 -1.51
CA ALA A 258 12.23 33.22 -1.76
C ALA A 258 11.70 33.61 -3.15
N GLY A 259 11.10 32.67 -3.88
CA GLY A 259 10.49 32.95 -5.19
C GLY A 259 11.47 33.53 -6.22
N SER A 260 12.76 33.21 -6.12
CA SER A 260 13.74 33.61 -7.13
C SER A 260 13.66 32.69 -8.36
N ASN A 261 13.88 33.25 -9.56
CA ASN A 261 13.77 32.56 -10.85
C ASN A 261 12.39 31.91 -11.07
N VAL A 262 11.34 32.73 -11.09
CA VAL A 262 9.96 32.27 -11.33
C VAL A 262 9.54 32.56 -12.77
N SER A 263 9.13 31.52 -13.49
CA SER A 263 8.74 31.55 -14.89
C SER A 263 7.57 30.61 -15.17
N GLY A 264 7.10 30.55 -16.42
CA GLY A 264 5.98 29.71 -16.81
C GLY A 264 4.64 30.41 -16.61
N LYS A 265 3.92 30.11 -15.53
CA LYS A 265 2.57 30.64 -15.24
C LYS A 265 2.55 31.49 -13.96
N ASN A 266 1.39 32.08 -13.67
CA ASN A 266 1.25 33.12 -12.65
C ASN A 266 1.05 32.56 -11.22
N ALA A 267 0.92 33.47 -10.24
CA ALA A 267 0.61 33.30 -8.80
C ALA A 267 1.21 32.09 -8.11
N ASN A 268 2.53 32.08 -8.10
CA ASN A 268 3.29 31.27 -7.18
C ASN A 268 3.44 32.03 -5.85
N GLN A 269 3.28 31.33 -4.74
CA GLN A 269 3.51 31.84 -3.39
C GLN A 269 4.71 31.10 -2.79
N ALA A 270 5.70 31.86 -2.31
CA ALA A 270 6.89 31.35 -1.68
C ALA A 270 7.19 32.10 -0.38
N ILE A 271 7.11 31.39 0.74
CA ILE A 271 7.31 31.95 2.08
C ILE A 271 8.38 31.15 2.83
N GLY A 272 9.54 31.75 3.07
CA GLY A 272 10.65 31.16 3.82
C GLY A 272 11.99 31.28 3.10
N TYR A 273 13.07 31.01 3.84
CA TYR A 273 14.45 31.04 3.32
C TYR A 273 14.61 30.08 2.13
N TYR A 274 14.90 30.63 0.94
CA TYR A 274 14.94 29.94 -0.35
C TYR A 274 13.73 29.04 -0.66
N ALA A 275 12.53 29.40 -0.19
CA ALA A 275 11.30 28.74 -0.61
C ALA A 275 11.02 29.05 -2.09
N GLY A 276 10.48 28.08 -2.85
CA GLY A 276 9.98 28.32 -4.20
C GLY A 276 11.01 28.87 -5.20
N THR A 277 12.29 28.50 -5.07
CA THR A 277 13.31 28.92 -6.04
C THR A 277 13.30 28.04 -7.28
N ASN A 278 13.54 28.63 -8.46
CA ASN A 278 13.55 27.94 -9.76
C ASN A 278 12.20 27.24 -10.04
N VAL A 279 11.12 28.02 -10.09
CA VAL A 279 9.78 27.52 -10.37
C VAL A 279 9.44 27.79 -11.84
N ASN A 280 9.07 26.74 -12.56
CA ASN A 280 8.54 26.81 -13.93
C ASN A 280 7.12 26.23 -13.94
N GLY A 281 6.13 27.08 -13.71
CA GLY A 281 4.73 26.68 -13.54
C GLY A 281 3.92 27.73 -12.82
N GLY A 282 2.69 27.40 -12.43
CA GLY A 282 1.77 28.34 -11.79
C GLY A 282 0.96 27.76 -10.65
N TRP A 283 0.44 28.66 -9.83
CA TRP A 283 -0.38 28.35 -8.66
C TRP A 283 0.31 27.43 -7.64
N ASN A 284 1.65 27.41 -7.60
CA ASN A 284 2.38 26.64 -6.59
C ASN A 284 2.40 27.41 -5.26
N GLN A 285 2.13 26.74 -4.15
CA GLN A 285 2.09 27.33 -2.81
C GLN A 285 3.15 26.65 -1.94
N THR A 286 4.15 27.41 -1.48
CA THR A 286 5.24 26.85 -0.69
C THR A 286 5.55 27.67 0.57
N MET A 287 5.70 26.95 1.69
CA MET A 287 6.04 27.52 2.99
C MET A 287 7.12 26.69 3.71
N GLY A 288 8.21 27.33 4.09
CA GLY A 288 9.29 26.71 4.86
C GLY A 288 10.65 26.79 4.17
N ARG A 289 11.71 26.55 4.94
CA ARG A 289 13.08 26.63 4.43
C ARG A 289 13.31 25.63 3.30
N SER A 290 13.71 26.12 2.12
CA SER A 290 14.00 25.33 0.93
C SER A 290 12.82 24.47 0.44
N SER A 291 11.59 24.79 0.85
CA SER A 291 10.41 24.10 0.34
C SER A 291 10.15 24.49 -1.11
N GLY A 292 9.60 23.58 -1.92
CA GLY A 292 9.18 23.88 -3.29
C GLY A 292 10.30 24.34 -4.23
N GLN A 293 11.56 23.98 -3.96
CA GLN A 293 12.68 24.31 -4.86
C GLN A 293 12.66 23.42 -6.11
N ASN A 294 13.05 23.98 -7.26
CA ASN A 294 13.17 23.27 -8.53
C ASN A 294 11.87 22.56 -8.93
N VAL A 295 10.77 23.31 -8.96
CA VAL A 295 9.45 22.78 -9.31
C VAL A 295 9.14 23.09 -10.77
N THR A 296 8.87 22.05 -11.55
CA THR A 296 8.29 22.16 -12.89
C THR A 296 6.89 21.55 -12.87
N GLY A 297 5.87 22.39 -12.99
CA GLY A 297 4.48 21.99 -12.91
C GLY A 297 3.62 22.96 -12.10
N ASP A 298 2.32 22.65 -12.04
CA ASP A 298 1.30 23.55 -11.51
C ASP A 298 0.64 22.98 -10.25
N TYR A 299 0.06 23.85 -9.42
CA TYR A 299 -0.74 23.47 -8.25
C TYR A 299 -0.01 22.58 -7.24
N ASN A 300 1.31 22.71 -7.08
CA ASN A 300 2.03 21.98 -6.05
C ASN A 300 1.95 22.75 -4.72
N ASN A 301 1.58 22.06 -3.65
CA ASN A 301 1.53 22.58 -2.30
C ASN A 301 2.64 21.95 -1.47
N SER A 302 3.46 22.75 -0.79
CA SER A 302 4.53 22.21 0.02
C SER A 302 4.78 23.00 1.31
N THR A 303 4.81 22.30 2.44
CA THR A 303 5.02 22.89 3.77
C THR A 303 6.07 22.12 4.57
N GLY A 304 7.14 22.78 4.98
CA GLY A 304 8.19 22.20 5.83
C GLY A 304 9.60 22.31 5.24
N TYR A 305 10.61 21.84 5.97
CA TYR A 305 11.99 21.89 5.48
C TYR A 305 12.18 20.97 4.26
N ALA A 306 12.59 21.54 3.14
CA ALA A 306 12.83 20.85 1.86
C ALA A 306 11.64 20.03 1.32
N ALA A 307 10.42 20.26 1.82
CA ALA A 307 9.21 19.61 1.35
C ALA A 307 8.92 19.99 -0.11
N GLY A 308 8.52 19.03 -0.94
CA GLY A 308 8.19 19.27 -2.35
C GLY A 308 9.36 19.82 -3.19
N SER A 309 10.61 19.53 -2.80
CA SER A 309 11.78 19.92 -3.60
C SER A 309 12.03 18.93 -4.74
N ASN A 310 12.50 19.43 -5.89
CA ASN A 310 12.77 18.68 -7.11
C ASN A 310 11.53 17.93 -7.63
N VAL A 311 10.41 18.66 -7.80
CA VAL A 311 9.16 18.09 -8.29
C VAL A 311 9.00 18.37 -9.77
N THR A 312 8.79 17.32 -10.55
CA THR A 312 8.35 17.39 -11.95
C THR A 312 6.96 16.78 -12.05
N GLY A 313 5.95 17.64 -12.14
CA GLY A 313 4.55 17.27 -12.15
C GLY A 313 3.67 18.26 -11.40
N SER A 314 2.37 18.01 -11.43
CA SER A 314 1.34 18.92 -10.94
C SER A 314 0.48 18.28 -9.85
N ARG A 315 -0.16 19.12 -9.04
CA ARG A 315 -1.09 18.70 -7.97
C ARG A 315 -0.46 17.76 -6.94
N ASN A 316 0.79 17.99 -6.58
CA ASN A 316 1.43 17.25 -5.48
C ASN A 316 1.29 18.04 -4.17
N ASP A 317 0.92 17.37 -3.08
CA ASP A 317 0.86 17.93 -1.72
C ASP A 317 1.95 17.28 -0.85
N ALA A 318 2.82 18.10 -0.26
CA ALA A 318 3.95 17.66 0.54
C ALA A 318 4.02 18.44 1.86
N THR A 319 3.69 17.79 2.97
CA THR A 319 3.75 18.40 4.31
C THR A 319 4.64 17.58 5.24
N GLY A 320 5.75 18.18 5.68
CA GLY A 320 6.73 17.56 6.57
C GLY A 320 8.17 17.73 6.09
N GLN A 321 9.13 17.42 6.96
CA GLN A 321 10.55 17.49 6.58
C GLN A 321 10.86 16.48 5.46
N ASN A 322 11.39 16.95 4.32
CA ASN A 322 11.69 16.14 3.13
C ASN A 322 10.48 15.34 2.57
N ALA A 323 9.25 15.71 2.93
CA ALA A 323 8.06 15.10 2.35
C ALA A 323 7.98 15.42 0.85
N GLY A 324 7.58 14.46 0.02
CA GLY A 324 7.41 14.69 -1.43
C GLY A 324 8.67 15.19 -2.15
N GLN A 325 9.86 14.91 -1.62
CA GLN A 325 11.13 15.27 -2.26
C GLN A 325 11.42 14.34 -3.44
N ASN A 326 11.94 14.87 -4.55
CA ASN A 326 12.28 14.12 -5.77
C ASN A 326 11.09 13.34 -6.34
N VAL A 327 9.99 14.05 -6.61
CA VAL A 327 8.76 13.45 -7.18
C VAL A 327 8.73 13.69 -8.68
N THR A 328 8.56 12.62 -9.45
CA THR A 328 8.22 12.70 -10.88
C THR A 328 6.84 12.07 -11.08
N GLY A 329 5.82 12.92 -11.25
CA GLY A 329 4.44 12.50 -11.38
C GLY A 329 3.46 13.51 -10.79
N ASN A 330 2.18 13.22 -10.96
CA ASN A 330 1.08 14.09 -10.56
C ASN A 330 0.29 13.49 -9.40
N ASP A 331 -0.47 14.33 -8.71
CA ASP A 331 -1.51 13.88 -7.78
C ASP A 331 -0.95 13.02 -6.63
N ASN A 332 0.30 13.27 -6.19
CA ASN A 332 0.87 12.57 -5.04
C ASN A 332 0.68 13.35 -3.74
N GLU A 333 0.31 12.64 -2.68
CA GLU A 333 0.11 13.18 -1.34
C GLU A 333 1.17 12.61 -0.38
N ALA A 334 1.90 13.47 0.31
CA ALA A 334 2.97 13.10 1.22
C ALA A 334 2.90 13.87 2.54
N TYR A 335 2.51 13.18 3.61
CA TYR A 335 2.36 13.77 4.94
C TYR A 335 3.23 13.04 5.97
N GLY A 336 4.24 13.72 6.49
CA GLY A 336 5.18 13.21 7.48
C GLY A 336 6.65 13.30 7.04
N THR A 337 7.58 13.11 7.97
CA THR A 337 9.01 13.22 7.68
C THR A 337 9.45 12.14 6.68
N GLY A 338 9.97 12.56 5.53
CA GLY A 338 10.42 11.69 4.44
C GLY A 338 9.32 10.90 3.74
N ALA A 339 8.04 11.18 4.03
CA ALA A 339 6.91 10.54 3.36
C ALA A 339 6.94 10.84 1.86
N GLY A 340 6.61 9.86 1.01
CA GLY A 340 6.49 10.05 -0.44
C GLY A 340 7.75 10.63 -1.11
N SER A 341 8.94 10.40 -0.55
CA SER A 341 10.19 10.85 -1.19
C SER A 341 10.68 9.83 -2.21
N ASN A 342 11.32 10.31 -3.28
CA ASN A 342 11.78 9.53 -4.42
C ASN A 342 10.64 8.74 -5.09
N VAL A 343 9.53 9.43 -5.40
CA VAL A 343 8.36 8.81 -6.04
C VAL A 343 8.42 9.02 -7.54
N LYS A 344 8.26 7.93 -8.30
CA LYS A 344 8.03 7.95 -9.74
C LYS A 344 6.68 7.32 -10.03
N GLY A 345 5.69 8.14 -10.33
CA GLY A 345 4.32 7.73 -10.62
C GLY A 345 3.29 8.71 -10.05
N ASN A 346 2.01 8.39 -10.26
CA ASN A 346 0.90 9.28 -9.97
C ASN A 346 0.02 8.73 -8.85
N GLY A 347 -0.71 9.60 -8.15
CA GLY A 347 -1.78 9.15 -7.26
C GLY A 347 -1.28 8.39 -6.02
N ASN A 348 -0.01 8.52 -5.63
CA ASN A 348 0.49 7.84 -4.44
C ASN A 348 0.18 8.65 -3.19
N GLN A 349 -0.34 7.99 -2.17
CA GLN A 349 -0.73 8.58 -0.91
C GLN A 349 0.14 8.01 0.22
N ALA A 350 0.93 8.85 0.88
CA ALA A 350 1.90 8.46 1.88
C ALA A 350 1.68 9.25 3.18
N TYR A 351 1.25 8.57 4.24
CA TYR A 351 0.94 9.16 5.55
C TYR A 351 1.78 8.48 6.64
N GLY A 352 2.73 9.22 7.21
CA GLY A 352 3.62 8.77 8.27
C GLY A 352 5.10 8.85 7.92
N THR A 353 5.97 8.77 8.93
CA THR A 353 7.43 8.88 8.74
C THR A 353 7.95 7.80 7.80
N GLY A 354 8.55 8.22 6.67
CA GLY A 354 9.09 7.33 5.65
C GLY A 354 8.05 6.45 4.93
N ALA A 355 6.74 6.73 5.07
CA ALA A 355 5.71 6.04 4.31
C ALA A 355 5.89 6.30 2.80
N GLY A 356 5.70 5.30 1.94
CA GLY A 356 5.77 5.47 0.48
C GLY A 356 7.11 6.04 -0.02
N ASN A 357 8.21 5.84 0.70
CA ASN A 357 9.55 6.25 0.29
C ASN A 357 10.07 5.32 -0.83
N ASN A 358 10.75 5.84 -1.86
CA ASN A 358 11.28 5.07 -3.01
C ASN A 358 10.21 4.26 -3.76
N VAL A 359 9.07 4.88 -4.09
CA VAL A 359 7.98 4.22 -4.82
C VAL A 359 8.19 4.37 -6.33
N ASN A 360 8.18 3.26 -7.06
CA ASN A 360 8.13 3.23 -8.52
C ASN A 360 6.82 2.59 -8.96
N GLY A 361 5.81 3.43 -9.17
CA GLY A 361 4.46 3.01 -9.47
C GLY A 361 3.42 4.04 -9.04
N SER A 362 2.15 3.71 -9.30
CA SER A 362 1.03 4.65 -9.16
C SER A 362 -0.07 4.09 -8.25
N ASN A 363 -0.90 4.97 -7.71
CA ASN A 363 -2.09 4.62 -6.93
C ASN A 363 -1.79 3.74 -5.70
N ASN A 364 -0.62 3.89 -5.08
CA ASN A 364 -0.29 3.17 -3.86
C ASN A 364 -0.69 3.98 -2.62
N LEU A 365 -1.32 3.33 -1.65
CA LEU A 365 -1.68 3.90 -0.35
C LEU A 365 -0.74 3.33 0.72
N SER A 366 -0.05 4.21 1.44
CA SER A 366 0.88 3.87 2.52
C SER A 366 0.53 4.64 3.78
N MET A 367 0.06 3.95 4.82
CA MET A 367 -0.31 4.51 6.12
C MET A 367 0.51 3.87 7.24
N GLY A 368 1.36 4.65 7.90
CA GLY A 368 2.20 4.22 9.01
C GLY A 368 3.69 4.29 8.72
N GLN A 369 4.50 4.23 9.77
CA GLN A 369 5.94 4.41 9.69
C GLN A 369 6.60 3.34 8.79
N GLY A 370 7.28 3.78 7.73
CA GLY A 370 7.92 2.90 6.74
C GLY A 370 6.97 2.01 5.94
N SER A 371 5.66 2.22 6.02
CA SER A 371 4.68 1.48 5.20
C SER A 371 4.90 1.75 3.72
N GLY A 372 4.76 0.73 2.87
CA GLY A 372 4.89 0.86 1.41
C GLY A 372 6.24 1.44 0.93
N ALA A 373 7.28 1.44 1.77
CA ALA A 373 8.61 1.89 1.36
C ALA A 373 9.22 0.89 0.36
N GLY A 374 9.78 1.38 -0.75
CA GLY A 374 10.39 0.55 -1.79
C GLY A 374 9.39 -0.21 -2.66
N VAL A 375 8.12 0.20 -2.70
CA VAL A 375 7.10 -0.44 -3.55
C VAL A 375 7.44 -0.23 -5.03
N THR A 376 7.45 -1.33 -5.78
CA THR A 376 7.46 -1.32 -7.25
C THR A 376 6.17 -1.97 -7.75
N GLY A 377 5.21 -1.17 -8.20
CA GLY A 377 3.91 -1.65 -8.65
C GLY A 377 2.77 -0.68 -8.43
N VAL A 378 1.57 -1.09 -8.80
CA VAL A 378 0.37 -0.25 -8.85
C VAL A 378 -0.70 -0.77 -7.89
N GLY A 379 -1.40 0.15 -7.23
CA GLY A 379 -2.62 -0.19 -6.49
C GLY A 379 -2.38 -0.92 -5.18
N ASN A 380 -1.17 -0.87 -4.60
CA ASN A 380 -0.88 -1.53 -3.33
C ASN A 380 -1.40 -0.69 -2.16
N GLN A 381 -1.98 -1.35 -1.16
CA GLN A 381 -2.46 -0.72 0.07
C GLN A 381 -1.70 -1.29 1.25
N ALA A 382 -1.00 -0.42 2.00
CA ALA A 382 -0.19 -0.78 3.14
C ALA A 382 -0.62 0.07 4.35
N SER A 383 -1.02 -0.58 5.44
CA SER A 383 -1.44 0.07 6.68
C SER A 383 -0.83 -0.62 7.89
N GLY A 384 0.09 0.07 8.57
CA GLY A 384 0.84 -0.43 9.72
C GLY A 384 2.33 -0.17 9.59
N MET A 385 3.06 -0.24 10.71
CA MET A 385 4.51 -0.08 10.71
C MET A 385 5.17 -1.11 9.79
N GLN A 386 5.91 -0.65 8.78
CA GLN A 386 6.57 -1.49 7.75
C GLN A 386 5.63 -2.42 6.96
N ALA A 387 4.31 -2.20 6.99
CA ALA A 387 3.38 -2.94 6.15
C ALA A 387 3.70 -2.72 4.67
N GLY A 388 3.67 -3.77 3.85
CA GLY A 388 3.91 -3.67 2.41
C GLY A 388 5.27 -3.07 2.00
N ALA A 389 6.24 -3.01 2.91
CA ALA A 389 7.59 -2.53 2.56
C ALA A 389 8.27 -3.51 1.60
N GLY A 390 8.86 -3.01 0.52
CA GLY A 390 9.58 -3.81 -0.49
C GLY A 390 8.68 -4.69 -1.36
N VAL A 391 7.39 -4.36 -1.48
CA VAL A 391 6.47 -5.09 -2.36
C VAL A 391 6.86 -4.87 -3.83
N SER A 392 6.97 -5.95 -4.59
CA SER A 392 7.08 -5.95 -6.05
C SER A 392 5.88 -6.67 -6.64
N GLY A 393 4.95 -5.90 -7.23
CA GLY A 393 3.69 -6.42 -7.76
C GLY A 393 2.52 -5.48 -7.52
N ASN A 394 1.33 -5.89 -7.97
CA ASN A 394 0.16 -5.03 -8.04
C ASN A 394 -0.95 -5.49 -7.09
N ASN A 395 -1.79 -4.54 -6.67
CA ASN A 395 -3.04 -4.81 -5.94
C ASN A 395 -2.86 -5.65 -4.66
N ASN A 396 -1.71 -5.53 -3.97
CA ASN A 396 -1.52 -6.20 -2.69
C ASN A 396 -2.12 -5.37 -1.55
N ILE A 397 -2.76 -6.03 -0.59
CA ILE A 397 -3.32 -5.41 0.61
C ILE A 397 -2.54 -5.93 1.82
N ALA A 398 -1.94 -5.03 2.59
CA ALA A 398 -1.15 -5.33 3.78
C ALA A 398 -1.65 -4.51 4.97
N THR A 399 -2.19 -5.18 5.99
CA THR A 399 -2.68 -4.55 7.22
C THR A 399 -2.03 -5.18 8.45
N GLY A 400 -1.31 -4.40 9.24
CA GLY A 400 -0.60 -4.85 10.43
C GLY A 400 0.92 -4.63 10.35
N GLN A 401 1.60 -4.74 11.49
CA GLN A 401 3.04 -4.55 11.55
C GLN A 401 3.76 -5.57 10.65
N ALA A 402 4.56 -5.08 9.69
CA ALA A 402 5.32 -5.89 8.73
C ALA A 402 4.47 -6.87 7.88
N ALA A 403 3.15 -6.71 7.86
CA ALA A 403 2.26 -7.50 7.00
C ALA A 403 2.63 -7.28 5.54
N GLY A 404 2.66 -8.34 4.71
CA GLY A 404 2.96 -8.23 3.29
C GLY A 404 4.33 -7.62 2.96
N GLY A 405 5.25 -7.54 3.93
CA GLY A 405 6.60 -7.02 3.67
C GLY A 405 7.38 -7.96 2.75
N GLY A 406 8.00 -7.44 1.69
CA GLY A 406 8.81 -8.20 0.75
C GLY A 406 8.05 -9.13 -0.19
N VAL A 407 6.74 -8.91 -0.36
CA VAL A 407 5.92 -9.69 -1.31
C VAL A 407 6.44 -9.48 -2.74
N GLN A 408 6.64 -10.57 -3.47
CA GLN A 408 6.97 -10.63 -4.89
C GLN A 408 5.82 -11.33 -5.62
N GLY A 409 4.83 -10.56 -6.04
CA GLY A 409 3.59 -11.07 -6.63
C GLY A 409 2.43 -10.10 -6.47
N SER A 410 1.29 -10.45 -7.06
CA SER A 410 0.11 -9.58 -7.14
C SER A 410 -1.12 -10.20 -6.47
N ASN A 411 -2.07 -9.33 -6.12
CA ASN A 411 -3.36 -9.70 -5.53
C ASN A 411 -3.26 -10.48 -4.20
N ASN A 412 -2.18 -10.29 -3.43
CA ASN A 412 -2.06 -10.92 -2.13
C ASN A 412 -2.74 -10.07 -1.04
N VAL A 413 -3.38 -10.71 -0.08
CA VAL A 413 -4.02 -10.08 1.07
C VAL A 413 -3.36 -10.59 2.34
N ALA A 414 -2.77 -9.68 3.11
CA ALA A 414 -2.09 -9.96 4.37
C ALA A 414 -2.69 -9.12 5.50
N SER A 415 -3.21 -9.76 6.54
CA SER A 415 -3.81 -9.10 7.69
C SER A 415 -3.31 -9.72 9.00
N GLY A 416 -2.60 -8.94 9.81
CA GLY A 416 -1.99 -9.36 11.07
C GLY A 416 -0.48 -9.13 11.10
N THR A 417 0.11 -9.15 12.30
CA THR A 417 1.56 -8.97 12.47
C THR A 417 2.33 -10.02 11.68
N MET A 418 3.18 -9.57 10.76
CA MET A 418 3.99 -10.37 9.85
C MET A 418 3.21 -11.38 8.98
N ALA A 419 1.89 -11.20 8.82
CA ALA A 419 1.09 -12.00 7.91
C ALA A 419 1.59 -11.80 6.46
N GLY A 420 1.65 -12.87 5.66
CA GLY A 420 2.03 -12.80 4.24
C GLY A 420 3.41 -12.18 3.99
N GLN A 421 4.31 -12.19 4.98
CA GLN A 421 5.65 -11.66 4.81
C GLN A 421 6.44 -12.55 3.82
N ALA A 422 7.18 -11.92 2.91
CA ALA A 422 8.08 -12.55 1.95
C ALA A 422 7.40 -13.63 1.09
N VAL A 423 6.13 -13.42 0.73
CA VAL A 423 5.40 -14.26 -0.22
C VAL A 423 5.98 -14.05 -1.63
N SER A 424 6.25 -15.13 -2.35
CA SER A 424 6.67 -15.11 -3.75
C SER A 424 5.61 -15.86 -4.56
N GLY A 425 4.49 -15.20 -4.85
CA GLY A 425 3.31 -15.83 -5.44
C GLY A 425 2.14 -14.86 -5.52
N ASN A 426 1.08 -15.26 -6.22
CA ASN A 426 -0.10 -14.43 -6.48
C ASN A 426 -1.33 -14.97 -5.74
N SER A 427 -2.29 -14.07 -5.51
CA SER A 427 -3.63 -14.42 -5.03
C SER A 427 -3.65 -15.16 -3.68
N ASN A 428 -2.66 -14.94 -2.82
CA ASN A 428 -2.61 -15.59 -1.50
C ASN A 428 -3.36 -14.74 -0.46
N LEU A 429 -4.10 -15.40 0.43
CA LEU A 429 -4.76 -14.82 1.59
C LEU A 429 -4.05 -15.28 2.87
N ALA A 430 -3.54 -14.34 3.67
CA ALA A 430 -2.92 -14.58 4.95
C ALA A 430 -3.59 -13.73 6.04
N GLN A 431 -4.20 -14.38 7.03
CA GLN A 431 -4.90 -13.71 8.13
C GLN A 431 -4.48 -14.31 9.48
N GLY A 432 -3.87 -13.50 10.34
CA GLY A 432 -3.38 -13.89 11.66
C GLY A 432 -1.90 -13.60 11.86
N ASN A 433 -1.42 -13.69 13.10
CA ASN A 433 0.00 -13.49 13.41
C ASN A 433 0.86 -14.52 12.65
N SER A 434 1.81 -14.05 11.85
CA SER A 434 2.73 -14.90 11.07
C SER A 434 2.04 -15.90 10.12
N ALA A 435 0.76 -15.68 9.77
CA ALA A 435 0.06 -16.52 8.80
C ALA A 435 0.69 -16.36 7.40
N GLY A 436 0.82 -17.45 6.64
CA GLY A 436 1.26 -17.41 5.25
C GLY A 436 2.65 -16.80 5.02
N GLN A 437 3.54 -16.81 6.02
CA GLN A 437 4.92 -16.35 5.82
C GLN A 437 5.67 -17.24 4.82
N HIS A 438 6.50 -16.62 3.97
CA HIS A 438 7.37 -17.33 3.02
C HIS A 438 6.66 -18.31 2.09
N VAL A 439 5.39 -18.05 1.75
CA VAL A 439 4.66 -18.84 0.75
C VAL A 439 5.26 -18.59 -0.63
N ARG A 440 5.51 -19.65 -1.40
CA ARG A 440 5.99 -19.57 -2.80
C ARG A 440 4.96 -19.97 -3.86
N GLY A 441 3.83 -20.51 -3.42
CA GLY A 441 2.76 -20.90 -4.32
C GLY A 441 1.73 -19.79 -4.54
N ASN A 442 0.76 -20.10 -5.38
CA ASN A 442 -0.37 -19.24 -5.71
C ASN A 442 -1.68 -19.78 -5.10
N ASP A 443 -2.66 -18.88 -4.97
CA ASP A 443 -4.03 -19.21 -4.61
C ASP A 443 -4.16 -19.93 -3.26
N ASN A 444 -3.26 -19.62 -2.31
CA ASN A 444 -3.26 -20.24 -0.99
C ASN A 444 -4.06 -19.43 0.03
N ILE A 445 -4.68 -20.13 0.97
CA ILE A 445 -5.40 -19.57 2.11
C ILE A 445 -4.71 -19.99 3.40
N ALA A 446 -4.31 -19.03 4.22
CA ALA A 446 -3.73 -19.22 5.54
C ALA A 446 -4.48 -18.36 6.56
N ILE A 447 -5.28 -19.00 7.42
CA ILE A 447 -6.10 -18.31 8.44
C ILE A 447 -5.78 -18.89 9.81
N GLY A 448 -5.17 -18.09 10.69
CA GLY A 448 -4.76 -18.47 12.03
C GLY A 448 -3.28 -18.24 12.30
N SER A 449 -2.91 -18.15 13.58
CA SER A 449 -1.53 -17.88 14.00
C SER A 449 -0.57 -18.94 13.45
N GLY A 450 0.43 -18.54 12.66
CA GLY A 450 1.43 -19.43 12.05
C GLY A 450 0.87 -20.42 11.03
N SER A 451 -0.38 -20.27 10.59
CA SER A 451 -0.98 -21.14 9.57
C SER A 451 -0.30 -20.97 8.22
N GLY A 452 -0.18 -22.04 7.44
CA GLY A 452 0.26 -21.99 6.04
C GLY A 452 1.67 -21.40 5.81
N ALA A 453 2.51 -21.31 6.84
CA ALA A 453 3.86 -20.79 6.71
C ALA A 453 4.78 -21.77 5.95
N TYR A 454 5.67 -21.24 5.13
CA TYR A 454 6.65 -21.98 4.32
C TYR A 454 6.02 -23.00 3.36
N VAL A 455 4.81 -22.72 2.87
CA VAL A 455 4.14 -23.56 1.86
C VAL A 455 4.64 -23.17 0.48
N SER A 456 5.16 -24.14 -0.27
CA SER A 456 5.58 -23.93 -1.67
C SER A 456 4.56 -24.46 -2.68
N ALA A 457 3.51 -25.13 -2.21
CA ALA A 457 2.41 -25.66 -3.00
C ALA A 457 1.38 -24.57 -3.37
N ASN A 458 0.55 -24.88 -4.36
CA ASN A 458 -0.54 -24.05 -4.85
C ASN A 458 -1.89 -24.56 -4.37
N GLN A 459 -2.89 -23.66 -4.34
CA GLN A 459 -4.29 -24.01 -4.07
C GLN A 459 -4.47 -24.74 -2.72
N THR A 460 -3.66 -24.36 -1.73
CA THR A 460 -3.75 -24.92 -0.37
C THR A 460 -4.69 -24.12 0.51
N ALA A 461 -5.30 -24.78 1.50
CA ALA A 461 -6.06 -24.10 2.54
C ALA A 461 -5.65 -24.60 3.93
N SER A 462 -5.04 -23.70 4.71
CA SER A 462 -4.57 -23.93 6.08
C SER A 462 -5.38 -23.06 7.04
N ILE A 463 -6.34 -23.63 7.75
CA ILE A 463 -7.28 -22.90 8.63
C ILE A 463 -7.17 -23.43 10.06
N GLY A 464 -6.63 -22.62 10.96
CA GLY A 464 -6.37 -22.96 12.36
C GLY A 464 -4.94 -22.61 12.77
N ALA A 465 -4.69 -22.38 14.06
CA ALA A 465 -3.35 -22.07 14.55
C ALA A 465 -2.39 -23.23 14.23
N GLY A 466 -1.28 -22.94 13.54
CA GLY A 466 -0.31 -23.95 13.11
C GLY A 466 -0.82 -24.96 12.07
N ALA A 467 -2.02 -24.77 11.49
CA ALA A 467 -2.50 -25.62 10.41
C ALA A 467 -1.59 -25.50 9.18
N ARG A 468 -1.32 -26.62 8.49
CA ARG A 468 -0.38 -26.65 7.38
C ARG A 468 -0.76 -27.66 6.29
N ALA A 469 -1.35 -27.16 5.23
CA ALA A 469 -1.50 -27.83 3.94
C ALA A 469 -0.23 -27.57 3.11
N SER A 470 0.58 -28.60 2.84
CA SER A 470 1.93 -28.46 2.29
C SER A 470 2.09 -28.98 0.85
N ALA A 471 1.08 -29.63 0.30
CA ALA A 471 1.06 -30.14 -1.07
C ALA A 471 -0.05 -29.49 -1.89
N ASP A 472 0.01 -29.62 -3.22
CA ASP A 472 -0.99 -29.01 -4.10
C ASP A 472 -2.40 -29.51 -3.76
N ASN A 473 -3.40 -28.63 -3.91
CA ASN A 473 -4.83 -28.95 -3.72
C ASN A 473 -5.18 -29.50 -2.31
N SER A 474 -4.31 -29.33 -1.32
CA SER A 474 -4.49 -29.90 0.01
C SER A 474 -5.22 -28.96 0.98
N LEU A 475 -5.96 -29.56 1.91
CA LEU A 475 -6.79 -28.86 2.90
C LEU A 475 -6.43 -29.32 4.31
N ALA A 476 -6.11 -28.36 5.19
CA ALA A 476 -5.86 -28.58 6.61
C ALA A 476 -6.71 -27.63 7.45
N ILE A 477 -7.76 -28.17 8.11
CA ILE A 477 -8.65 -27.41 8.99
C ILE A 477 -8.54 -27.93 10.42
N GLY A 478 -8.13 -27.08 11.34
CA GLY A 478 -7.96 -27.35 12.76
C GLY A 478 -6.58 -26.96 13.26
N THR A 479 -6.48 -26.62 14.56
CA THR A 479 -5.18 -26.32 15.18
C THR A 479 -4.22 -27.49 14.98
N ASN A 480 -3.04 -27.23 14.42
CA ASN A 480 -2.01 -28.21 14.06
C ASN A 480 -2.47 -29.32 13.08
N ALA A 481 -3.55 -29.14 12.31
CA ALA A 481 -3.89 -30.06 11.23
C ALA A 481 -2.81 -30.01 10.13
N GLN A 482 -2.45 -31.15 9.56
CA GLN A 482 -1.36 -31.28 8.59
C GLN A 482 -1.81 -32.13 7.39
N ALA A 483 -1.75 -31.55 6.20
CA ALA A 483 -1.95 -32.29 4.96
C ALA A 483 -0.65 -32.21 4.14
N PHE A 484 0.15 -33.27 4.18
CA PHE A 484 1.48 -33.29 3.57
C PHE A 484 1.49 -33.74 2.11
N GLU A 485 0.41 -34.38 1.66
CA GLU A 485 0.32 -35.03 0.37
C GLU A 485 -0.74 -34.40 -0.54
N ASP A 486 -0.54 -34.50 -1.85
CA ASP A 486 -1.40 -33.90 -2.88
C ASP A 486 -2.86 -34.36 -2.72
N SER A 487 -3.77 -33.40 -2.87
CA SER A 487 -5.22 -33.60 -2.70
C SER A 487 -5.59 -34.22 -1.34
N GLY A 488 -4.75 -34.05 -0.32
CA GLY A 488 -4.97 -34.53 1.04
C GLY A 488 -5.91 -33.62 1.84
N VAL A 489 -6.83 -34.21 2.61
CA VAL A 489 -7.80 -33.46 3.43
C VAL A 489 -7.69 -33.84 4.91
N ALA A 490 -7.08 -32.98 5.72
CA ALA A 490 -6.99 -33.10 7.16
C ALA A 490 -8.01 -32.18 7.85
N ILE A 491 -9.01 -32.74 8.54
CA ILE A 491 -10.03 -31.97 9.25
C ILE A 491 -10.08 -32.43 10.71
N GLY A 492 -9.57 -31.62 11.63
CA GLY A 492 -9.53 -31.87 13.07
C GLY A 492 -8.24 -31.37 13.71
N ASN A 493 -8.29 -31.08 15.01
CA ASN A 493 -7.09 -30.73 15.78
C ASN A 493 -6.05 -31.86 15.69
N GLY A 494 -4.86 -31.56 15.16
CA GLY A 494 -3.80 -32.55 14.97
C GLY A 494 -4.13 -33.69 13.99
N ALA A 495 -5.11 -33.52 13.09
CA ALA A 495 -5.35 -34.50 12.03
C ALA A 495 -4.18 -34.49 11.01
N VAL A 496 -3.75 -35.65 10.53
CA VAL A 496 -2.56 -35.79 9.66
C VAL A 496 -2.87 -36.63 8.42
N VAL A 497 -2.64 -36.07 7.24
CA VAL A 497 -2.64 -36.81 5.97
C VAL A 497 -1.20 -37.00 5.49
N ASN A 498 -0.77 -38.27 5.45
CA ASN A 498 0.54 -38.75 5.01
C ASN A 498 0.46 -39.55 3.70
N HIS A 499 -0.73 -39.62 3.09
CA HIS A 499 -0.94 -40.34 1.83
C HIS A 499 -1.76 -39.47 0.88
N ALA A 500 -1.37 -39.41 -0.39
CA ALA A 500 -2.08 -38.64 -1.42
C ALA A 500 -3.54 -39.08 -1.56
N ASN A 501 -4.38 -38.14 -2.00
CA ASN A 501 -5.80 -38.38 -2.31
C ASN A 501 -6.60 -39.05 -1.16
N SER A 502 -6.20 -38.77 0.09
CA SER A 502 -6.75 -39.38 1.29
C SER A 502 -7.25 -38.32 2.29
N VAL A 503 -8.13 -38.74 3.19
CA VAL A 503 -8.83 -37.88 4.15
C VAL A 503 -8.52 -38.35 5.57
N ALA A 504 -8.05 -37.47 6.44
CA ALA A 504 -8.02 -37.68 7.89
C ALA A 504 -9.13 -36.83 8.54
N LEU A 505 -10.16 -37.50 9.08
CA LEU A 505 -11.35 -36.83 9.62
C LEU A 505 -11.48 -37.07 11.13
N GLY A 506 -11.48 -35.99 11.89
CA GLY A 506 -11.53 -35.96 13.35
C GLY A 506 -10.18 -35.63 13.99
N ALA A 507 -10.22 -35.14 15.24
CA ALA A 507 -9.01 -34.79 15.99
C ALA A 507 -8.07 -36.00 16.16
N GLY A 508 -6.78 -35.80 15.89
CA GLY A 508 -5.75 -36.83 15.96
C GLY A 508 -5.86 -37.97 14.94
N SER A 509 -6.81 -37.92 14.00
CA SER A 509 -6.91 -38.93 12.93
C SER A 509 -5.69 -38.86 12.02
N ALA A 510 -5.16 -40.00 11.60
CA ALA A 510 -4.04 -40.07 10.66
C ALA A 510 -4.28 -41.13 9.58
N THR A 511 -4.01 -40.79 8.32
CA THR A 511 -4.00 -41.77 7.22
C THR A 511 -2.82 -42.72 7.40
N THR A 512 -3.04 -44.02 7.24
CA THR A 512 -2.03 -45.08 7.46
C THR A 512 -1.87 -46.02 6.27
N ARG A 513 -2.77 -45.97 5.28
CA ARG A 513 -2.74 -46.86 4.10
C ARG A 513 -2.69 -46.13 2.77
N GLY A 514 -3.47 -45.07 2.59
CA GLY A 514 -3.62 -44.42 1.29
C GLY A 514 -4.30 -45.29 0.22
N ALA A 515 -3.97 -45.02 -1.06
CA ALA A 515 -4.46 -45.78 -2.20
C ALA A 515 -3.83 -47.18 -2.26
N LEU A 516 -4.65 -48.20 -2.49
CA LEU A 516 -4.21 -49.59 -2.65
C LEU A 516 -4.56 -50.08 -4.05
N ASN A 517 -3.63 -50.74 -4.73
CA ASN A 517 -3.87 -51.32 -6.05
C ASN A 517 -3.79 -52.84 -6.00
N ASN A 518 -4.68 -53.51 -6.73
CA ASN A 518 -4.67 -54.95 -6.98
C ASN A 518 -4.60 -55.85 -5.73
N TYR A 519 -5.35 -55.51 -4.67
CA TYR A 519 -5.41 -56.33 -3.47
C TYR A 519 -6.52 -57.38 -3.54
N THR A 520 -6.32 -58.51 -2.87
CA THR A 520 -7.32 -59.57 -2.79
C THR A 520 -8.19 -59.35 -1.55
N ALA A 521 -9.50 -59.27 -1.73
CA ALA A 521 -10.47 -59.16 -0.63
C ALA A 521 -11.13 -60.51 -0.36
N ILE A 522 -11.27 -60.88 0.91
CA ILE A 522 -11.92 -62.13 1.31
C ILE A 522 -13.37 -62.14 0.84
N GLY A 523 -13.79 -63.22 0.19
CA GLY A 523 -15.17 -63.39 -0.27
C GLY A 523 -15.54 -62.58 -1.51
N MET A 524 -14.60 -61.87 -2.15
CA MET A 524 -14.82 -61.18 -3.41
C MET A 524 -14.07 -61.85 -4.56
N ALA A 525 -14.72 -61.97 -5.72
CA ALA A 525 -14.08 -62.43 -6.94
C ALA A 525 -13.31 -61.28 -7.61
N GLY A 526 -12.07 -61.54 -8.02
CA GLY A 526 -11.22 -60.56 -8.71
C GLY A 526 -10.43 -59.64 -7.77
N VAL A 527 -9.48 -58.91 -8.36
CA VAL A 527 -8.62 -57.96 -7.64
C VAL A 527 -9.34 -56.63 -7.41
N GLN A 528 -9.12 -56.01 -6.25
CA GLN A 528 -9.71 -54.75 -5.83
C GLN A 528 -8.67 -53.62 -5.84
N SER A 529 -9.12 -52.37 -5.98
CA SER A 529 -8.28 -51.17 -5.84
C SER A 529 -9.07 -50.05 -5.14
N SER A 530 -8.37 -49.20 -4.40
CA SER A 530 -8.90 -47.98 -3.78
C SER A 530 -8.12 -46.75 -4.24
N MET A 531 -8.82 -45.64 -4.44
CA MET A 531 -8.20 -44.37 -4.82
C MET A 531 -7.55 -43.62 -3.64
N GLY A 532 -7.82 -44.05 -2.40
CA GLY A 532 -7.37 -43.39 -1.18
C GLY A 532 -7.99 -44.00 0.07
N GLU A 533 -7.71 -43.40 1.22
CA GLU A 533 -8.24 -43.78 2.54
C GLU A 533 -9.04 -42.64 3.16
N VAL A 534 -10.14 -42.96 3.86
CA VAL A 534 -10.76 -42.07 4.86
C VAL A 534 -10.42 -42.60 6.26
N ALA A 535 -9.48 -41.95 6.93
CA ALA A 535 -9.02 -42.33 8.27
C ALA A 535 -9.83 -41.62 9.36
N LEU A 536 -10.48 -42.41 10.21
CA LEU A 536 -11.41 -41.96 11.25
C LEU A 536 -10.87 -42.14 12.69
N GLY A 537 -9.67 -42.67 12.88
CA GLY A 537 -9.02 -42.77 14.20
C GLY A 537 -9.75 -43.64 15.23
N ASN A 538 -10.17 -44.86 14.87
CA ASN A 538 -10.86 -45.83 15.75
C ASN A 538 -12.16 -45.31 16.39
N ARG A 539 -13.03 -44.72 15.56
CA ARG A 539 -14.34 -44.24 15.98
C ARG A 539 -15.47 -45.17 15.55
N GLN A 540 -16.57 -45.15 16.27
CA GLN A 540 -17.82 -45.78 15.82
C GLN A 540 -18.44 -44.93 14.70
N ILE A 541 -18.90 -45.61 13.64
CA ILE A 541 -19.70 -45.00 12.57
C ILE A 541 -21.14 -45.45 12.79
N THR A 542 -21.99 -44.56 13.29
CA THR A 542 -23.42 -44.83 13.55
C THR A 542 -24.29 -44.12 12.51
N GLY A 543 -25.56 -44.51 12.39
CA GLY A 543 -26.47 -43.97 11.37
C GLY A 543 -26.26 -44.53 9.95
N VAL A 544 -25.51 -45.63 9.81
CA VAL A 544 -25.27 -46.30 8.53
C VAL A 544 -26.50 -47.10 8.13
N ALA A 545 -27.19 -46.68 7.06
CA ALA A 545 -28.27 -47.44 6.45
C ALA A 545 -27.74 -48.78 5.87
N PRO A 546 -28.59 -49.81 5.71
CA PRO A 546 -28.17 -51.06 5.09
C PRO A 546 -27.57 -50.83 3.68
N GLY A 547 -26.37 -51.35 3.43
CA GLY A 547 -25.72 -51.30 2.13
C GLY A 547 -26.51 -52.07 1.07
N SER A 548 -26.58 -51.55 -0.14
CA SER A 548 -27.37 -52.08 -1.26
C SER A 548 -26.50 -52.49 -2.46
N ALA A 549 -25.31 -51.91 -2.58
CA ALA A 549 -24.30 -52.25 -3.58
C ALA A 549 -23.06 -52.90 -2.95
N PRO A 550 -22.22 -53.62 -3.72
CA PRO A 550 -21.02 -54.28 -3.20
C PRO A 550 -19.97 -53.35 -2.58
N THR A 551 -20.02 -52.04 -2.87
CA THR A 551 -19.09 -51.03 -2.35
C THR A 551 -19.66 -50.20 -1.19
N ASP A 552 -20.89 -50.50 -0.74
CA ASP A 552 -21.50 -49.82 0.41
C ASP A 552 -20.96 -50.41 1.73
N ALA A 553 -20.96 -49.58 2.77
CA ALA A 553 -20.66 -50.06 4.11
C ALA A 553 -21.83 -50.92 4.65
N THR A 554 -21.52 -52.13 5.13
CA THR A 554 -22.49 -52.99 5.81
C THR A 554 -22.68 -52.53 7.25
N ASN A 555 -23.93 -52.35 7.69
CA ASN A 555 -24.21 -52.05 9.10
C ASN A 555 -24.29 -53.31 9.97
N VAL A 556 -24.27 -53.15 11.30
CA VAL A 556 -24.31 -54.29 12.25
C VAL A 556 -25.57 -55.15 12.08
N GLY A 557 -26.71 -54.54 11.76
CA GLY A 557 -27.97 -55.25 11.55
C GLY A 557 -27.94 -56.19 10.35
N GLN A 558 -27.33 -55.78 9.23
CA GLN A 558 -27.13 -56.64 8.06
C GLN A 558 -26.21 -57.82 8.36
N VAL A 559 -25.09 -57.59 9.06
CA VAL A 559 -24.18 -58.67 9.45
C VAL A 559 -24.89 -59.68 10.35
N GLN A 560 -25.60 -59.20 11.38
CA GLN A 560 -26.38 -60.06 12.27
C GLN A 560 -27.47 -60.83 11.51
N GLY A 561 -28.13 -60.18 10.54
CA GLY A 561 -29.11 -60.82 9.66
C GLY A 561 -28.51 -61.94 8.82
N MET A 562 -27.40 -61.67 8.11
CA MET A 562 -26.69 -62.66 7.28
C MET A 562 -26.16 -63.83 8.10
N VAL A 563 -25.60 -63.56 9.29
CA VAL A 563 -25.12 -64.62 10.20
C VAL A 563 -26.28 -65.46 10.71
N LYS A 564 -27.39 -64.82 11.11
CA LYS A 564 -28.60 -65.54 11.56
C LYS A 564 -29.15 -66.42 10.43
N GLU A 565 -29.21 -65.91 9.21
CA GLU A 565 -29.65 -66.68 8.05
C GLU A 565 -28.71 -67.85 7.75
N GLY A 566 -27.39 -67.61 7.70
CA GLY A 566 -26.40 -68.65 7.44
C GLY A 566 -26.39 -69.75 8.51
N VAL A 567 -26.45 -69.38 9.80
CA VAL A 567 -26.58 -70.35 10.90
C VAL A 567 -27.90 -71.09 10.82
N SER A 568 -29.01 -70.41 10.49
CA SER A 568 -30.30 -71.06 10.30
C SER A 568 -30.27 -72.09 9.17
N GLN A 569 -29.61 -71.79 8.04
CA GLN A 569 -29.45 -72.72 6.93
C GLN A 569 -28.54 -73.91 7.32
N ALA A 570 -27.43 -73.66 8.04
CA ALA A 570 -26.54 -74.72 8.52
C ALA A 570 -27.22 -75.64 9.54
N ASN A 571 -28.00 -75.06 10.46
CA ASN A 571 -28.83 -75.82 11.40
C ASN A 571 -29.88 -76.62 10.65
N ALA A 572 -30.62 -76.03 9.70
CA ALA A 572 -31.60 -76.76 8.90
C ALA A 572 -30.98 -77.93 8.12
N TYR A 573 -29.78 -77.76 7.57
CA TYR A 573 -29.03 -78.84 6.93
C TYR A 573 -28.66 -79.94 7.94
N THR A 574 -28.08 -79.56 9.08
CA THR A 574 -27.68 -80.50 10.16
C THR A 574 -28.89 -81.26 10.71
N ASP A 575 -29.99 -80.56 10.95
CA ASP A 575 -31.26 -81.11 11.43
C ASP A 575 -31.84 -82.09 10.42
N THR A 576 -31.76 -81.80 9.11
CA THR A 576 -32.18 -82.71 8.05
C THR A 576 -31.34 -84.00 8.05
N VAL A 577 -30.01 -83.88 8.15
CA VAL A 577 -29.11 -85.04 8.26
C VAL A 577 -29.41 -85.84 9.53
N ALA A 578 -29.67 -85.18 10.65
CA ALA A 578 -30.02 -85.85 11.90
C ALA A 578 -31.38 -86.55 11.81
N THR A 579 -32.44 -85.87 11.37
CA THR A 579 -33.80 -86.43 11.32
C THR A 579 -33.98 -87.51 10.26
N GLN A 580 -33.29 -87.43 9.13
CA GLN A 580 -33.41 -88.45 8.07
C GLN A 580 -32.33 -89.52 8.15
N GLY A 581 -31.10 -89.17 8.53
CA GLY A 581 -29.96 -90.08 8.55
C GLY A 581 -29.92 -90.99 9.79
N LEU A 582 -30.22 -90.47 10.99
CA LEU A 582 -30.15 -91.27 12.23
C LEU A 582 -31.18 -92.41 12.25
N PRO A 583 -32.44 -92.24 11.83
CA PRO A 583 -33.42 -93.34 11.81
C PRO A 583 -33.07 -94.43 10.81
N VAL A 584 -32.50 -94.08 9.65
CA VAL A 584 -32.03 -95.06 8.65
C VAL A 584 -30.87 -95.88 9.21
N GLY A 585 -29.90 -95.22 9.85
CA GLY A 585 -28.80 -95.90 10.54
C GLY A 585 -29.29 -96.82 11.68
N LYS A 586 -30.26 -96.36 12.48
CA LYS A 586 -30.89 -97.18 13.52
C LYS A 586 -31.64 -98.38 12.94
N ALA A 587 -32.44 -98.19 11.90
CA ALA A 587 -33.21 -99.26 11.25
C ALA A 587 -32.29 -100.33 10.63
N TYR A 588 -31.18 -99.94 10.00
CA TYR A 588 -30.16 -100.87 9.50
C TYR A 588 -29.55 -101.71 10.63
N THR A 589 -29.25 -101.09 11.76
CA THR A 589 -28.67 -101.75 12.93
C THR A 589 -29.68 -102.69 13.61
N ASP A 590 -30.92 -102.24 13.80
CA ASP A 590 -32.02 -103.04 14.37
C ASP A 590 -32.32 -104.29 13.50
N LEU A 591 -32.34 -104.13 12.17
CA LEU A 591 -32.54 -105.25 11.23
C LEU A 591 -31.40 -106.28 11.31
N THR A 592 -30.16 -105.81 11.45
CA THR A 592 -29.00 -106.69 11.58
C THR A 592 -29.04 -107.47 12.90
N ALA A 593 -29.42 -106.81 14.01
CA ALA A 593 -29.62 -107.46 15.31
C ALA A 593 -30.75 -108.51 15.27
N ALA A 594 -31.87 -108.21 14.62
CA ALA A 594 -32.98 -109.15 14.46
C ALA A 594 -32.59 -110.40 13.64
N ARG A 595 -31.82 -110.23 12.56
CA ARG A 595 -31.30 -111.35 11.76
C ARG A 595 -30.36 -112.24 12.57
N LEU A 596 -29.48 -111.64 13.38
CA LEU A 596 -28.57 -112.38 14.25
C LEU A 596 -29.31 -113.20 15.31
N GLN A 597 -30.34 -112.62 15.94
CA GLN A 597 -31.16 -113.33 16.93
C GLN A 597 -31.84 -114.55 16.32
N SER A 598 -32.39 -114.43 15.12
CA SER A 598 -33.02 -115.55 14.40
C SER A 598 -32.03 -116.68 14.09
N GLN A 599 -30.78 -116.37 13.73
CA GLN A 599 -29.75 -117.38 13.48
C GLN A 599 -29.34 -118.14 14.75
N ILE A 600 -29.32 -117.46 15.90
CA ILE A 600 -29.03 -118.08 17.20
C ILE A 600 -30.15 -119.05 17.59
N ASP A 601 -31.41 -118.65 17.44
CA ASP A 601 -32.56 -119.48 17.81
C ASP A 601 -32.66 -120.75 16.95
N ASP A 602 -32.39 -120.65 15.64
CA ASP A 602 -32.35 -121.81 14.73
C ASP A 602 -31.22 -122.79 15.10
N THR A 603 -30.05 -122.26 15.49
CA THR A 603 -28.92 -123.08 15.92
C THR A 603 -29.23 -123.81 17.23
N ALA A 604 -29.82 -123.13 18.21
CA ALA A 604 -30.23 -123.72 19.47
C ALA A 604 -31.26 -124.85 19.24
N ARG A 605 -32.23 -124.63 18.36
CA ARG A 605 -33.26 -125.63 18.01
C ARG A 605 -32.65 -126.91 17.41
N ARG A 606 -31.72 -126.77 16.45
CA ARG A 606 -31.01 -127.91 15.84
C ARG A 606 -30.16 -128.69 16.85
N ALA A 607 -29.51 -127.99 17.79
CA ALA A 607 -28.73 -128.64 18.84
C ALA A 607 -29.61 -129.45 19.82
N TYR A 608 -30.75 -128.90 20.25
CA TYR A 608 -31.69 -129.58 21.14
C TYR A 608 -32.27 -130.85 20.50
N ALA A 609 -32.65 -130.76 19.23
CA ALA A 609 -33.13 -131.89 18.45
C ALA A 609 -32.07 -132.99 18.25
N GLY A 610 -30.79 -132.61 18.09
CA GLY A 610 -29.67 -133.55 18.07
C GLY A 610 -29.52 -134.33 19.38
N ILE A 611 -29.63 -133.67 20.53
CA ILE A 611 -29.56 -134.32 21.86
C ILE A 611 -30.76 -135.25 22.07
N ALA A 612 -31.97 -134.81 21.72
CA ALA A 612 -33.17 -135.65 21.79
C ALA A 612 -33.00 -136.93 20.95
N SER A 613 -32.40 -136.81 19.76
CA SER A 613 -32.14 -137.95 18.85
C SER A 613 -31.20 -138.99 19.46
N VAL A 614 -30.17 -138.55 20.19
CA VAL A 614 -29.25 -139.48 20.88
C VAL A 614 -29.92 -140.14 22.08
N ALA A 615 -30.69 -139.37 22.87
CA ALA A 615 -31.42 -139.89 24.03
C ALA A 615 -32.46 -140.96 23.65
N ALA A 616 -33.05 -140.86 22.44
CA ALA A 616 -34.04 -141.81 21.94
C ALA A 616 -33.44 -143.17 21.55
N MET A 617 -32.11 -143.27 21.35
CA MET A 617 -31.48 -144.52 20.94
C MET A 617 -31.21 -145.42 22.15
N GLU A 618 -32.10 -146.37 22.44
CA GLU A 618 -31.91 -147.34 23.52
C GLU A 618 -31.11 -148.55 23.06
N ALA A 619 -30.30 -149.17 23.92
CA ALA A 619 -29.44 -150.30 23.54
C ALA A 619 -30.24 -151.62 23.48
N ALA A 620 -30.28 -152.26 22.31
CA ALA A 620 -30.94 -153.55 22.14
C ALA A 620 -30.30 -154.66 23.01
N PRO A 621 -31.10 -155.57 23.63
CA PRO A 621 -30.61 -156.56 24.61
C PRO A 621 -29.70 -157.63 23.99
N MET A 622 -28.73 -158.14 24.75
CA MET A 622 -27.72 -159.07 24.23
C MET A 622 -28.21 -160.53 24.32
N VAL A 623 -28.51 -161.16 23.18
CA VAL A 623 -29.02 -162.54 23.12
C VAL A 623 -28.16 -163.36 22.15
N PRO A 624 -27.39 -164.36 22.62
CA PRO A 624 -26.46 -165.12 21.79
C PRO A 624 -27.11 -165.73 20.54
N GLY A 625 -26.45 -165.56 19.40
CA GLY A 625 -26.89 -166.07 18.10
C GLY A 625 -28.10 -165.38 17.47
N LYS A 626 -28.69 -164.34 18.10
CA LYS A 626 -29.88 -163.63 17.59
C LYS A 626 -29.58 -162.16 17.25
N ILE A 627 -30.47 -161.57 16.45
CA ILE A 627 -30.57 -160.11 16.29
C ILE A 627 -31.68 -159.63 17.23
N SER A 628 -31.35 -158.67 18.08
CA SER A 628 -32.29 -157.98 18.96
C SER A 628 -32.52 -156.55 18.50
N TYR A 629 -33.65 -155.97 18.90
CA TYR A 629 -33.99 -154.59 18.61
C TYR A 629 -34.42 -153.86 19.88
N ALA A 630 -34.24 -152.54 19.90
CA ALA A 630 -34.82 -151.63 20.88
C ALA A 630 -35.32 -150.39 20.15
N VAL A 631 -36.45 -149.85 20.59
CA VAL A 631 -36.97 -148.57 20.10
C VAL A 631 -37.27 -147.72 21.32
N GLY A 632 -36.63 -146.55 21.39
CA GLY A 632 -36.81 -145.56 22.43
C GLY A 632 -37.36 -144.25 21.86
N LEU A 633 -37.91 -143.45 22.75
CA LEU A 633 -38.34 -142.08 22.49
C LEU A 633 -37.50 -141.16 23.37
N GLY A 634 -36.93 -140.12 22.79
CA GLY A 634 -36.08 -139.15 23.49
C GLY A 634 -36.71 -137.78 23.42
N ASN A 635 -36.78 -137.10 24.56
CA ASN A 635 -37.24 -135.71 24.66
C ASN A 635 -36.15 -134.89 25.33
N TYR A 636 -35.76 -133.77 24.70
CA TYR A 636 -34.85 -132.80 25.29
C TYR A 636 -35.34 -131.38 25.01
N ARG A 637 -35.74 -130.68 26.07
CA ARG A 637 -36.45 -129.39 26.02
C ARG A 637 -37.69 -129.48 25.11
N SER A 638 -37.79 -128.59 24.12
CA SER A 638 -38.92 -128.49 23.18
C SER A 638 -38.78 -129.42 21.97
N GLU A 639 -37.78 -130.30 21.93
CA GLU A 639 -37.54 -131.19 20.80
C GLU A 639 -37.68 -132.66 21.19
N SER A 640 -38.31 -133.40 20.30
CA SER A 640 -38.63 -134.82 20.44
C SER A 640 -37.97 -135.62 19.33
N ALA A 641 -37.55 -136.84 19.64
CA ALA A 641 -36.96 -137.75 18.69
C ALA A 641 -37.35 -139.20 18.96
N ILE A 642 -37.32 -140.02 17.91
CA ILE A 642 -37.50 -141.47 17.98
C ILE A 642 -36.20 -142.15 17.59
N GLY A 643 -35.79 -143.15 18.37
CA GLY A 643 -34.55 -143.87 18.14
C GLY A 643 -34.76 -145.37 18.13
N GLY A 644 -34.22 -146.06 17.13
CA GLY A 644 -34.20 -147.51 17.07
C GLY A 644 -32.77 -148.00 17.10
N SER A 645 -32.51 -149.14 17.76
CA SER A 645 -31.26 -149.86 17.58
C SER A 645 -31.50 -151.33 17.27
N LEU A 646 -30.65 -151.88 16.41
CA LEU A 646 -30.54 -153.29 16.09
C LEU A 646 -29.19 -153.77 16.60
N ARG A 647 -29.16 -154.90 17.31
CA ARG A 647 -27.92 -155.53 17.76
C ARG A 647 -27.87 -156.97 17.30
N HIS A 648 -26.76 -157.38 16.71
CA HIS A 648 -26.47 -158.80 16.50
C HIS A 648 -25.40 -159.26 17.48
N THR A 649 -25.65 -160.36 18.19
CA THR A 649 -24.68 -160.98 19.12
C THR A 649 -24.20 -162.32 18.55
N SER A 650 -22.89 -162.56 18.61
CA SER A 650 -22.25 -163.80 18.16
C SER A 650 -22.84 -165.04 18.85
N GLN A 651 -22.76 -166.20 18.19
CA GLN A 651 -23.38 -167.44 18.69
C GLN A 651 -22.85 -167.90 20.04
N ASP A 652 -21.58 -167.61 20.34
CA ASP A 652 -20.92 -167.84 21.62
C ASP A 652 -21.12 -166.71 22.65
N GLY A 653 -21.86 -165.66 22.28
CA GLY A 653 -22.14 -164.50 23.14
C GLY A 653 -20.96 -163.56 23.37
N ARG A 654 -19.79 -163.79 22.75
CA ARG A 654 -18.55 -163.06 23.06
C ARG A 654 -18.45 -161.67 22.44
N TYR A 655 -19.14 -161.38 21.34
CA TYR A 655 -19.19 -160.04 20.75
C TYR A 655 -20.55 -159.69 20.16
N SER A 656 -20.82 -158.40 20.03
CA SER A 656 -22.04 -157.87 19.44
C SER A 656 -21.80 -156.55 18.70
N VAL A 657 -22.53 -156.34 17.60
CA VAL A 657 -22.55 -155.08 16.84
C VAL A 657 -23.93 -154.47 16.99
N THR A 658 -24.00 -153.23 17.42
CA THR A 658 -25.22 -152.43 17.56
C THR A 658 -25.20 -151.30 16.53
N LEU A 659 -26.25 -151.20 15.72
CA LEU A 659 -26.54 -150.05 14.88
C LEU A 659 -27.73 -149.32 15.47
N GLY A 660 -27.65 -148.00 15.70
CA GLY A 660 -28.78 -147.19 16.14
C GLY A 660 -29.02 -146.00 15.23
N VAL A 661 -30.27 -145.62 15.03
CA VAL A 661 -30.70 -144.46 14.26
C VAL A 661 -31.71 -143.69 15.12
N GLY A 662 -31.54 -142.38 15.23
CA GLY A 662 -32.36 -141.46 16.00
C GLY A 662 -32.79 -140.33 15.08
N ALA A 663 -34.08 -140.11 14.92
CA ALA A 663 -34.64 -139.08 14.05
C ALA A 663 -35.47 -138.09 14.86
N SER A 664 -35.25 -136.80 14.61
CA SER A 664 -35.98 -135.67 15.19
C SER A 664 -36.47 -134.72 14.10
N SER A 665 -37.28 -133.74 14.49
CA SER A 665 -37.77 -132.64 13.64
C SER A 665 -36.65 -131.89 12.88
N SER A 666 -35.43 -131.90 13.41
CA SER A 666 -34.30 -131.11 12.88
C SER A 666 -33.19 -131.94 12.24
N GLY A 667 -33.36 -133.27 12.15
CA GLY A 667 -32.40 -134.16 11.47
C GLY A 667 -32.31 -135.57 12.05
N VAL A 668 -31.45 -136.38 11.43
CA VAL A 668 -31.20 -137.79 11.80
C VAL A 668 -29.79 -137.93 12.33
N VAL A 669 -29.64 -138.59 13.48
CA VAL A 669 -28.38 -139.03 14.07
C VAL A 669 -28.27 -140.55 13.91
N THR A 670 -27.07 -141.05 13.64
CA THR A 670 -26.80 -142.49 13.53
C THR A 670 -25.65 -142.85 14.48
N ARG A 671 -25.75 -144.00 15.15
CA ARG A 671 -24.68 -144.59 15.96
C ARG A 671 -24.35 -145.99 15.47
N VAL A 672 -23.09 -146.38 15.58
CA VAL A 672 -22.64 -147.77 15.41
C VAL A 672 -21.71 -148.08 16.58
N ALA A 673 -21.92 -149.21 17.25
CA ALA A 673 -21.12 -149.63 18.39
C ALA A 673 -20.77 -151.12 18.29
N LEU A 674 -19.55 -151.48 18.68
CA LEU A 674 -19.09 -152.85 18.87
C LEU A 674 -18.88 -153.08 20.36
N THR A 675 -19.44 -154.16 20.90
CA THR A 675 -19.40 -154.48 22.33
C THR A 675 -19.13 -155.98 22.52
N GLY A 676 -18.14 -156.35 23.33
CA GLY A 676 -17.79 -157.75 23.61
C GLY A 676 -17.21 -157.94 25.01
N VAL A 677 -17.02 -159.20 25.42
CA VAL A 677 -16.50 -159.61 26.75
C VAL A 677 -15.34 -160.59 26.54
N PHE A 678 -14.23 -160.39 27.24
CA PHE A 678 -13.08 -161.32 27.30
C PHE A 678 -13.08 -162.04 28.66
N ASP A 679 -12.48 -163.24 28.72
CA ASP A 679 -12.37 -164.03 29.96
C ASP A 679 -11.41 -163.40 30.98
#